data_AF-A0A9P6B9X5-F1
#
_entry.id   AF-A0A9P6B9X5-F1
#
_cell.length_a   1.000
_cell.length_b   1.000
_cell.length_c   1.000
_cell.angle_alpha   90.00
_cell.angle_beta   90.00
_cell.angle_gamma   90.00
#
_symmetry.space_group_name_H-M   'P 1'
#
loop_
_entity.id
_entity.type
_entity.pdbx_description
1 polymer ?
#
loop_
_entity_poly.entity_id
_entity_poly.type
_entity_poly.pdbx_seq_one_letter_code
_entity_poly.pdbx_strand_id
1 'polypeptide(L)'
;MIVMEYSAHTVGWGKLWSLPAANHPNVFDTAKSWVGPVQSFALDIGVDNLTVSLTVGSALGSFSSLFSKVKAIDAKHGRFELLLCAGDFFGLPSEEGDDSELDLLLEGKLDVPISTYIMQGLYPIPSKVLAKTSQNGGEVCPNVFLLGKTSIVTTSQRLTIASFGGCYNPDTFQAGEGAEAFDLSFPSFNSTNLASFLSSSSLPSIATSAEPSLSMAKTSTSTSQIDILLTNDWPSSITRLSKTSPPVPEGSWAAPPLDDVVKACRPRYHFAAAGGSPPIFWEREPFIWEAGQITRFVGLGAFGDPIGVPAGGKKPRWFYAVSIAPLTTSSPPLPRPTNATSCPFPMISTRGEKRAIDNDDDAGGNFIFGDQREPTAHPPEGYVCRKCQSTEVRRLISPISRHYIGDCPERNATGDTGGKKPPPGYVCRACANCPNVKERPRPGSVKEISPDECWFCLSNPRLTKHLIVSIGTEVYVTLPKGQLPPTDDTSPSPTSVPGGGHLLIIPISHYPTFSSIPPDLAPPIVSEVDTYKNALRTLYAVHGAVPVFFEVSRLTGKGGHAHVQVVPVPETKQDGVEGAFRAYGGQQVVWEEDPLKALTDAAGGKMNYFRVDLPDGRKMVHIIRPGKMFNLQFGRQKEEERRDALAFKNVFLRV
;
A
#
# COMPACT_ATOMS: atom_id res chain seq x y z
N MET A 1 11.57 -50.86 53.72
CA MET A 1 12.23 -52.18 53.78
C MET A 1 13.37 -52.16 52.76
N ILE A 2 14.64 -52.10 53.19
CA ILE A 2 15.90 -52.39 52.43
C ILE A 2 16.00 -51.71 51.02
N VAL A 3 16.68 -50.58 50.77
CA VAL A 3 18.11 -50.16 50.97
C VAL A 3 19.13 -50.90 50.08
N MET A 4 20.10 -50.13 49.55
CA MET A 4 21.28 -50.47 48.71
C MET A 4 21.04 -50.41 47.19
N GLU A 5 21.71 -49.58 46.36
CA GLU A 5 23.07 -48.99 46.27
C GLU A 5 24.02 -49.70 45.27
N TYR A 6 24.62 -48.86 44.41
CA TYR A 6 25.94 -48.93 43.78
C TYR A 6 26.59 -50.29 43.40
N SER A 7 27.08 -50.37 42.16
CA SER A 7 28.50 -50.05 41.91
C SER A 7 28.81 -49.90 40.40
N ALA A 8 29.85 -49.13 40.08
CA ALA A 8 30.39 -48.96 38.73
C ALA A 8 31.81 -49.53 38.66
N HIS A 9 32.24 -50.04 37.50
CA HIS A 9 33.67 -50.20 37.20
C HIS A 9 33.97 -49.95 35.71
N THR A 10 35.18 -49.48 35.46
CA THR A 10 35.69 -48.86 34.23
C THR A 10 36.79 -49.71 33.56
N VAL A 11 37.36 -49.20 32.46
CA VAL A 11 38.58 -49.66 31.74
C VAL A 11 38.35 -50.87 30.79
N GLY A 12 38.84 -50.90 29.53
CA GLY A 12 39.46 -49.86 28.69
C GLY A 12 40.37 -50.40 27.56
N TRP A 13 40.38 -49.71 26.41
CA TRP A 13 41.41 -49.67 25.33
C TRP A 13 41.53 -50.75 24.23
N GLY A 14 41.60 -50.28 22.96
CA GLY A 14 42.03 -51.02 21.75
C GLY A 14 41.16 -50.75 20.51
N LYS A 15 41.22 -49.59 19.83
CA LYS A 15 42.02 -49.29 18.60
C LYS A 15 41.88 -50.36 17.48
N LEU A 16 41.51 -50.08 16.22
CA LEU A 16 41.21 -48.84 15.46
C LEU A 16 39.87 -49.05 14.66
N TRP A 17 39.40 -48.32 13.63
CA TRP A 17 39.93 -47.23 12.76
C TRP A 17 38.75 -46.41 12.15
N SER A 18 39.02 -45.15 11.74
CA SER A 18 38.25 -44.30 10.79
C SER A 18 36.72 -44.15 10.89
N LEU A 19 36.34 -43.08 11.60
CA LEU A 19 35.18 -42.17 11.50
C LEU A 19 34.60 -41.88 10.08
N PRO A 20 33.43 -41.20 9.95
CA PRO A 20 32.17 -41.40 10.71
C PRO A 20 30.89 -41.25 9.85
N ALA A 21 29.73 -41.57 10.44
CA ALA A 21 28.40 -41.20 9.92
C ALA A 21 27.83 -39.97 10.64
N ALA A 22 26.74 -39.39 10.11
CA ALA A 22 25.83 -38.54 10.88
C ALA A 22 24.37 -38.75 10.40
N ASN A 23 23.48 -39.06 11.34
CA ASN A 23 22.05 -39.24 11.12
C ASN A 23 21.29 -38.37 12.16
N HIS A 24 20.04 -37.99 11.84
CA HIS A 24 19.05 -37.33 12.71
C HIS A 24 18.83 -38.06 14.06
N PRO A 25 18.25 -37.46 15.16
CA PRO A 25 16.93 -36.77 15.12
C PRO A 25 16.57 -35.70 16.21
N ASN A 26 15.32 -35.20 16.14
CA ASN A 26 14.49 -34.47 17.14
C ASN A 26 15.00 -33.09 17.62
N VAL A 27 14.27 -31.96 17.51
CA VAL A 27 12.87 -31.59 17.87
C VAL A 27 12.65 -31.54 19.39
N PHE A 28 12.27 -30.35 19.90
CA PHE A 28 12.23 -29.91 21.32
C PHE A 28 13.59 -29.61 22.00
N ASP A 29 14.32 -28.60 21.50
CA ASP A 29 14.93 -27.56 22.35
C ASP A 29 15.50 -26.40 21.49
N THR A 30 14.83 -25.23 21.46
CA THR A 30 15.36 -24.05 20.74
C THR A 30 14.84 -22.73 21.31
N ALA A 31 14.97 -22.55 22.63
CA ALA A 31 14.55 -21.34 23.34
C ALA A 31 15.70 -20.70 24.15
N LYS A 32 16.91 -20.58 23.55
CA LYS A 32 18.10 -20.04 24.22
C LYS A 32 19.30 -19.66 23.30
N SER A 33 19.13 -18.85 22.24
CA SER A 33 20.33 -18.37 21.47
C SER A 33 20.15 -17.17 20.50
N TRP A 34 19.44 -16.08 20.87
CA TRP A 34 19.43 -14.84 20.07
C TRP A 34 19.58 -13.57 20.93
N VAL A 35 20.68 -13.51 21.69
CA VAL A 35 21.28 -12.24 22.13
C VAL A 35 22.75 -12.31 21.72
N GLY A 36 23.05 -11.85 20.50
CA GLY A 36 24.42 -11.72 20.05
C GLY A 36 25.18 -10.64 20.85
N PRO A 37 26.47 -10.81 21.12
CA PRO A 37 27.25 -9.79 21.80
C PRO A 37 27.39 -8.56 20.88
N VAL A 38 26.85 -7.42 21.31
CA VAL A 38 26.82 -6.13 20.60
C VAL A 38 28.23 -5.62 20.24
N GLN A 39 29.27 -6.17 20.86
CA GLN A 39 30.65 -5.72 20.77
C GLN A 39 31.45 -6.30 19.59
N SER A 40 31.00 -7.36 18.91
CA SER A 40 31.81 -8.05 17.88
C SER A 40 31.68 -7.49 16.46
N PHE A 41 30.72 -6.61 16.19
CA PHE A 41 30.55 -5.97 14.87
C PHE A 41 31.21 -4.59 14.76
N ALA A 42 31.75 -4.05 15.86
CA ALA A 42 32.28 -2.69 15.93
C ALA A 42 33.71 -2.52 15.37
N LEU A 43 34.33 -3.59 14.83
CA LEU A 43 35.76 -3.60 14.50
C LEU A 43 36.09 -3.65 12.99
N ASP A 44 35.07 -3.72 12.11
CA ASP A 44 35.27 -3.92 10.67
C ASP A 44 34.65 -2.81 9.78
N ILE A 45 34.13 -1.73 10.40
CA ILE A 45 33.67 -0.54 9.68
C ILE A 45 34.11 0.71 10.46
N GLY A 46 35.10 1.44 9.94
CA GLY A 46 35.62 2.66 10.54
C GLY A 46 34.62 3.82 10.47
N VAL A 47 33.74 3.91 11.48
CA VAL A 47 32.77 5.01 11.65
C VAL A 47 32.81 5.47 13.10
N ASP A 48 33.67 6.46 13.38
CA ASP A 48 33.99 6.93 14.73
C ASP A 48 32.86 7.74 15.44
N ASN A 49 31.60 7.56 15.05
CA ASN A 49 30.42 8.18 15.66
C ASN A 49 29.18 7.30 15.46
N LEU A 50 28.97 6.34 16.37
CA LEU A 50 27.76 5.52 16.47
C LEU A 50 27.02 5.88 17.76
N THR A 51 25.96 6.69 17.64
CA THR A 51 25.15 7.07 18.81
C THR A 51 24.30 5.90 19.26
N VAL A 52 24.44 5.51 20.53
CA VAL A 52 23.65 4.44 21.14
C VAL A 52 22.53 5.05 21.97
N SER A 53 21.28 4.77 21.54
CA SER A 53 20.06 5.24 22.18
C SER A 53 19.36 4.09 22.92
N LEU A 54 18.84 4.39 24.10
CA LEU A 54 17.93 3.54 24.86
C LEU A 54 16.53 4.13 24.76
N THR A 55 15.54 3.33 24.39
CA THR A 55 14.13 3.73 24.34
C THR A 55 13.30 2.88 25.30
N VAL A 56 12.42 3.53 26.04
CA VAL A 56 11.55 2.98 27.08
C VAL A 56 10.08 3.27 26.72
N GLY A 57 9.18 2.35 27.05
CA GLY A 57 7.72 2.53 26.94
C GLY A 57 7.15 3.42 28.05
N SER A 58 5.96 3.10 28.56
CA SER A 58 5.33 3.83 29.68
C SER A 58 6.10 3.64 30.99
N ALA A 59 6.55 4.73 31.64
CA ALA A 59 7.30 4.64 32.92
C ALA A 59 6.42 4.56 34.17
N LEU A 60 5.16 5.01 34.08
CA LEU A 60 4.13 4.95 35.12
C LEU A 60 4.56 5.57 36.47
N GLY A 61 5.26 6.72 36.42
CA GLY A 61 5.66 7.50 37.60
C GLY A 61 6.82 6.93 38.42
N SER A 62 7.32 5.72 38.13
CA SER A 62 8.33 5.03 38.94
C SER A 62 9.77 5.51 38.66
N PHE A 63 10.06 6.80 38.85
CA PHE A 63 11.28 7.47 38.37
C PHE A 63 12.59 6.89 38.94
N SER A 64 12.70 6.79 40.26
CA SER A 64 13.88 6.30 40.98
C SER A 64 14.23 4.85 40.60
N SER A 65 13.21 4.00 40.50
CA SER A 65 13.32 2.62 40.08
C SER A 65 13.70 2.49 38.60
N LEU A 66 13.20 3.37 37.74
CA LEU A 66 13.59 3.44 36.33
C LEU A 66 15.06 3.83 36.20
N PHE A 67 15.47 4.97 36.75
CA PHE A 67 16.85 5.48 36.63
C PHE A 67 17.87 4.51 37.24
N SER A 68 17.53 3.82 38.34
CA SER A 68 18.38 2.78 38.93
C SER A 68 18.60 1.58 37.98
N LYS A 69 17.56 1.13 37.28
CA LYS A 69 17.69 0.06 36.28
C LYS A 69 18.37 0.54 35.00
N VAL A 70 18.15 1.79 34.59
CA VAL A 70 18.86 2.41 33.46
C VAL A 70 20.37 2.45 33.74
N LYS A 71 20.81 2.85 34.95
CA LYS A 71 22.22 2.77 35.37
C LYS A 71 22.79 1.35 35.29
N ALA A 72 22.01 0.34 35.71
CA ALA A 72 22.42 -1.06 35.61
C ALA A 72 22.49 -1.58 34.16
N ILE A 73 21.64 -1.07 33.26
CA ILE A 73 21.66 -1.40 31.83
C ILE A 73 22.86 -0.74 31.14
N ASP A 74 23.13 0.55 31.42
CA ASP A 74 24.28 1.32 30.94
C ASP A 74 25.60 0.65 31.33
N ALA A 75 25.77 0.33 32.62
CA ALA A 75 26.95 -0.35 33.14
C ALA A 75 27.18 -1.75 32.53
N LYS A 76 26.12 -2.42 32.03
CA LYS A 76 26.19 -3.78 31.49
C LYS A 76 26.35 -3.83 29.97
N HIS A 77 25.73 -2.91 29.25
CA HIS A 77 25.61 -2.95 27.79
C HIS A 77 26.44 -1.88 27.06
N GLY A 78 27.09 -0.99 27.80
CA GLY A 78 27.85 0.14 27.27
C GLY A 78 27.12 1.45 27.46
N ARG A 79 27.86 2.56 27.37
CA ARG A 79 27.30 3.89 27.61
C ARG A 79 26.27 4.28 26.55
N PHE A 80 25.08 4.66 27.02
CA PHE A 80 24.03 5.25 26.20
C PHE A 80 24.15 6.78 26.22
N GLU A 81 24.05 7.40 25.05
CA GLU A 81 24.15 8.87 24.91
C GLU A 81 22.79 9.56 25.07
N LEU A 82 21.70 8.79 24.96
CA LEU A 82 20.34 9.28 24.80
C LEU A 82 19.33 8.27 25.39
N LEU A 83 18.43 8.76 26.25
CA LEU A 83 17.28 8.01 26.75
C LEU A 83 15.98 8.64 26.20
N LEU A 84 15.09 7.82 25.65
CA LEU A 84 13.80 8.24 25.09
C LEU A 84 12.66 7.52 25.82
N CYS A 85 11.64 8.24 26.29
CA CYS A 85 10.46 7.67 26.93
C CYS A 85 9.22 7.92 26.06
N ALA A 86 8.70 6.87 25.43
CA ALA A 86 7.65 6.94 24.41
C ALA A 86 6.21 7.04 24.97
N GLY A 87 6.00 6.87 26.27
CA GLY A 87 4.69 6.98 26.90
C GLY A 87 4.76 7.30 28.39
N ASP A 88 3.62 7.74 28.94
CA ASP A 88 3.26 7.93 30.35
C ASP A 88 4.42 7.99 31.34
N PHE A 89 5.27 9.00 31.23
CA PHE A 89 6.42 9.13 32.12
C PHE A 89 5.96 9.34 33.57
N PHE A 90 5.01 10.25 33.78
CA PHE A 90 4.49 10.64 35.10
C PHE A 90 3.44 9.69 35.69
N GLY A 91 2.85 8.78 34.89
CA GLY A 91 1.79 7.88 35.33
C GLY A 91 0.41 8.55 35.46
N LEU A 92 -0.47 7.91 36.23
CA LEU A 92 -1.79 8.44 36.56
C LEU A 92 -1.67 9.66 37.49
N PRO A 93 -2.50 10.72 37.30
CA PRO A 93 -2.62 11.76 38.31
C PRO A 93 -3.23 11.17 39.59
N SER A 94 -2.47 11.17 40.67
CA SER A 94 -2.93 10.75 41.99
C SER A 94 -3.75 11.84 42.65
N GLU A 95 -5.05 11.60 42.88
CA GLU A 95 -5.87 12.49 43.71
C GLU A 95 -5.45 12.43 45.20
N GLU A 96 -4.86 11.31 45.62
CA GLU A 96 -4.34 11.08 46.98
C GLU A 96 -2.86 11.47 47.14
N GLY A 97 -2.52 12.73 46.83
CA GLY A 97 -1.46 13.52 47.49
C GLY A 97 0.02 13.05 47.54
N ASP A 98 0.38 11.86 47.08
CA ASP A 98 1.72 11.28 47.26
C ASP A 98 2.76 11.72 46.19
N ASP A 99 2.71 13.00 45.82
CA ASP A 99 3.57 13.70 44.85
C ASP A 99 5.07 13.72 45.23
N SER A 100 5.47 13.06 46.33
CA SER A 100 6.82 13.15 46.91
C SER A 100 7.93 12.79 45.94
N GLU A 101 7.76 11.78 45.07
CA GLU A 101 8.75 11.41 44.06
C GLU A 101 8.80 12.41 42.89
N LEU A 102 7.66 13.02 42.54
CA LEU A 102 7.57 14.08 41.53
C LEU A 102 8.21 15.39 42.02
N ASP A 103 8.00 15.76 43.28
CA ASP A 103 8.62 16.93 43.87
C ASP A 103 10.15 16.74 43.99
N LEU A 104 10.63 15.55 44.35
CA LEU A 104 12.07 15.20 44.32
C LEU A 104 12.68 15.28 42.90
N LEU A 105 11.93 14.87 41.88
CA LEU A 105 12.33 15.03 40.47
C LEU A 105 12.41 16.50 40.09
N LEU A 106 11.37 17.29 40.38
CA LEU A 106 11.30 18.71 40.08
C LEU A 106 12.40 19.51 40.82
N GLU A 107 12.73 19.16 42.05
CA GLU A 107 13.85 19.75 42.80
C GLU A 107 15.24 19.35 42.27
N GLY A 108 15.33 18.39 41.34
CA GLY A 108 16.59 17.90 40.79
C GLY A 108 17.40 17.06 41.78
N LYS A 109 16.75 16.46 42.79
CA LYS A 109 17.39 15.59 43.79
C LYS A 109 17.57 14.15 43.30
N LEU A 110 16.93 13.77 42.21
CA LEU A 110 17.14 12.48 41.53
C LEU A 110 18.33 12.56 40.56
N ASP A 111 19.29 11.65 40.73
CA ASP A 111 20.47 11.56 39.87
C ASP A 111 20.12 10.86 38.54
N VAL A 112 19.90 11.66 37.49
CA VAL A 112 19.53 11.25 36.13
C VAL A 112 20.80 10.92 35.32
N PRO A 113 21.03 9.65 34.94
CA PRO A 113 22.32 9.21 34.39
C PRO A 113 22.58 9.61 32.93
N ILE A 114 21.51 9.82 32.14
CA ILE A 114 21.56 10.01 30.69
C ILE A 114 20.53 11.09 30.32
N SER A 115 20.86 11.95 29.35
CA SER A 115 19.91 12.94 28.80
C SER A 115 18.64 12.25 28.29
N THR A 116 17.54 12.55 28.96
CA THR A 116 16.25 11.87 28.83
C THR A 116 15.25 12.79 28.15
N TYR A 117 14.66 12.34 27.04
CA TYR A 117 13.55 13.04 26.39
C TYR A 117 12.25 12.26 26.62
N ILE A 118 11.24 12.97 27.11
CA ILE A 118 9.94 12.40 27.47
C ILE A 118 8.85 13.01 26.57
N MET A 119 7.85 12.22 26.19
CA MET A 119 6.68 12.68 25.45
C MET A 119 5.37 12.38 26.21
N GLN A 120 4.30 13.06 25.82
CA GLN A 120 2.95 12.86 26.37
C GLN A 120 2.37 11.52 25.89
N GLY A 121 1.84 10.74 26.84
CA GLY A 121 1.21 9.45 26.59
C GLY A 121 -0.32 9.50 26.62
N LEU A 122 -0.92 8.52 27.28
CA LEU A 122 -2.35 8.42 27.57
C LEU A 122 -2.79 9.40 28.67
N TYR A 123 -1.91 9.72 29.62
CA TYR A 123 -2.24 10.55 30.78
C TYR A 123 -1.83 12.04 30.60
N PRO A 124 -2.59 12.97 31.21
CA PRO A 124 -2.25 14.39 31.20
C PRO A 124 -0.95 14.67 31.95
N ILE A 125 -0.19 15.67 31.52
CA ILE A 125 1.05 16.07 32.22
C ILE A 125 0.68 16.90 33.47
N PRO A 126 1.25 16.62 34.66
CA PRO A 126 0.93 17.36 35.88
C PRO A 126 1.18 18.87 35.75
N SER A 127 0.26 19.69 36.27
CA SER A 127 0.33 21.16 36.18
C SER A 127 1.59 21.76 36.80
N LYS A 128 2.12 21.15 37.89
CA LYS A 128 3.43 21.45 38.48
C LYS A 128 4.57 21.39 37.44
N VAL A 129 4.55 20.38 36.59
CA VAL A 129 5.56 20.17 35.53
C VAL A 129 5.39 21.23 34.45
N LEU A 130 4.15 21.47 33.98
CA LEU A 130 3.84 22.44 32.93
C LEU A 130 4.25 23.87 33.30
N ALA A 131 4.03 24.28 34.55
CA ALA A 131 4.48 25.56 35.07
C ALA A 131 6.01 25.71 35.01
N LYS A 132 6.75 24.64 35.31
CA LYS A 132 8.22 24.64 35.30
C LYS A 132 8.79 24.59 33.88
N THR A 133 8.27 23.73 33.00
CA THR A 133 8.74 23.63 31.61
C THR A 133 8.47 24.90 30.81
N SER A 134 7.39 25.63 31.14
CA SER A 134 7.10 26.93 30.53
C SER A 134 8.12 28.02 30.90
N GLN A 135 8.75 27.93 32.08
CA GLN A 135 9.80 28.85 32.53
C GLN A 135 11.18 28.45 31.98
N ASN A 136 11.44 27.14 31.88
CA ASN A 136 12.74 26.57 31.54
C ASN A 136 12.85 26.07 30.08
N GLY A 137 11.96 26.51 29.18
CA GLY A 137 12.03 26.17 27.75
C GLY A 137 11.90 24.68 27.43
N GLY A 138 11.17 23.92 28.24
CA GLY A 138 10.95 22.48 28.08
C GLY A 138 11.73 21.57 29.04
N GLU A 139 12.70 22.09 29.80
CA GLU A 139 13.43 21.29 30.79
C GLU A 139 12.64 21.13 32.11
N VAL A 140 12.42 19.89 32.54
CA VAL A 140 11.71 19.54 33.78
C VAL A 140 12.66 19.61 34.98
N CYS A 141 13.82 18.96 34.83
CA CYS A 141 14.94 18.94 35.75
C CYS A 141 16.23 18.67 34.95
N PRO A 142 17.43 18.87 35.51
CA PRO A 142 18.68 18.66 34.79
C PRO A 142 18.73 17.30 34.08
N ASN A 143 19.00 17.32 32.78
CA ASN A 143 18.99 16.14 31.89
C ASN A 143 17.61 15.52 31.59
N VAL A 144 16.47 16.15 31.90
CA VAL A 144 15.13 15.67 31.53
C VAL A 144 14.34 16.74 30.77
N PHE A 145 14.09 16.47 29.49
CA PHE A 145 13.45 17.39 28.54
C PHE A 145 12.07 16.88 28.12
N LEU A 146 11.04 17.69 28.31
CA LEU A 146 9.68 17.42 27.86
C LEU A 146 9.52 17.86 26.40
N LEU A 147 9.28 16.90 25.51
CA LEU A 147 8.93 17.16 24.12
C LEU A 147 7.50 17.69 24.04
N GLY A 148 7.30 18.78 23.29
CA GLY A 148 5.98 19.33 23.00
C GLY A 148 5.13 18.32 22.21
N LYS A 149 3.81 18.43 22.36
CA LYS A 149 2.77 17.50 21.84
C LYS A 149 3.03 17.07 20.39
N THR A 150 3.40 18.03 19.55
CA THR A 150 3.96 17.79 18.22
C THR A 150 5.28 18.56 18.09
N SER A 151 6.42 17.87 17.96
CA SER A 151 7.73 18.52 17.91
C SER A 151 8.74 17.75 17.06
N ILE A 152 9.73 18.47 16.52
CA ILE A 152 10.90 17.90 15.84
C ILE A 152 12.13 18.57 16.47
N VAL A 153 13.02 17.77 17.05
CA VAL A 153 14.22 18.20 17.78
C VAL A 153 15.44 17.49 17.22
N THR A 154 16.48 18.25 16.90
CA THR A 154 17.79 17.68 16.56
C THR A 154 18.66 17.69 17.82
N THR A 155 19.14 16.52 18.22
CA THR A 155 20.01 16.36 19.39
C THR A 155 21.44 16.84 19.11
N SER A 156 22.26 17.01 20.16
CA SER A 156 23.68 17.38 20.01
C SER A 156 24.48 16.33 19.22
N GLN A 157 24.04 15.07 19.24
CA GLN A 157 24.57 13.96 18.43
C GLN A 157 24.14 13.99 16.96
N ARG A 158 23.41 15.03 16.53
CA ARG A 158 22.87 15.21 15.17
C ARG A 158 21.84 14.14 14.74
N LEU A 159 21.18 13.49 15.70
CA LEU A 159 19.99 12.68 15.40
C LEU A 159 18.75 13.57 15.38
N THR A 160 17.93 13.45 14.33
CA THR A 160 16.64 14.14 14.23
C THR A 160 15.53 13.27 14.78
N ILE A 161 14.91 13.73 15.87
CA ILE A 161 13.83 13.06 16.59
C ILE A 161 12.53 13.82 16.32
N ALA A 162 11.52 13.12 15.83
CA ALA A 162 10.14 13.62 15.76
C ALA A 162 9.31 12.97 16.87
N SER A 163 8.45 13.76 17.52
CA SER A 163 7.53 13.32 18.56
C SER A 163 6.11 13.76 18.22
N PHE A 164 5.18 12.82 18.24
CA PHE A 164 3.75 13.04 18.11
C PHE A 164 3.04 12.35 19.28
N GLY A 165 2.85 13.11 20.36
CA GLY A 165 2.31 12.63 21.62
C GLY A 165 0.80 12.78 21.77
N GLY A 166 0.28 12.08 22.76
CA GLY A 166 -1.14 11.99 23.04
C GLY A 166 -1.84 10.78 22.42
N CYS A 167 -3.10 10.59 22.79
CA CYS A 167 -3.96 9.50 22.34
C CYS A 167 -4.97 9.94 21.26
N TYR A 168 -5.40 8.98 20.43
CA TYR A 168 -6.45 9.16 19.44
C TYR A 168 -7.83 8.87 20.05
N ASN A 169 -8.72 9.84 19.98
CA ASN A 169 -10.14 9.65 20.25
C ASN A 169 -10.95 10.26 19.08
N PRO A 170 -11.79 9.47 18.38
CA PRO A 170 -12.50 9.92 17.18
C PRO A 170 -13.43 11.11 17.43
N ASP A 171 -14.08 11.17 18.60
CA ASP A 171 -15.05 12.21 18.93
C ASP A 171 -14.36 13.57 19.13
N THR A 172 -13.24 13.58 19.85
CA THR A 172 -12.47 14.80 20.11
C THR A 172 -11.61 15.26 18.92
N PHE A 173 -11.26 14.35 18.01
CA PHE A 173 -10.36 14.65 16.90
C PHE A 173 -10.94 15.66 15.90
N GLN A 174 -12.26 15.60 15.66
CA GLN A 174 -13.00 16.50 14.78
C GLN A 174 -13.39 17.82 15.48
N ALA A 175 -13.65 17.79 16.80
CA ALA A 175 -14.19 18.93 17.55
C ALA A 175 -13.13 19.94 18.06
N GLY A 176 -11.85 19.58 18.02
CA GLY A 176 -10.76 20.38 18.60
C GLY A 176 -10.28 21.55 17.73
N GLU A 177 -10.95 22.70 17.83
CA GLU A 177 -10.49 23.99 17.29
C GLU A 177 -9.99 24.92 18.41
N GLY A 178 -8.72 25.37 18.34
CA GLY A 178 -8.21 26.42 19.24
C GLY A 178 -6.77 26.22 19.74
N ALA A 179 -6.29 27.18 20.53
CA ALA A 179 -4.93 27.18 21.11
C ALA A 179 -4.71 26.06 22.14
N GLU A 180 -5.78 25.60 22.79
CA GLU A 180 -5.78 24.47 23.73
C GLU A 180 -5.36 23.14 23.06
N ALA A 181 -5.37 23.06 21.73
CA ALA A 181 -4.90 21.90 20.97
C ALA A 181 -3.48 21.46 21.37
N PHE A 182 -2.58 22.40 21.68
CA PHE A 182 -1.19 22.14 22.03
C PHE A 182 -0.94 22.03 23.54
N ASP A 183 -1.97 22.21 24.36
CA ASP A 183 -1.83 22.04 25.80
C ASP A 183 -1.63 20.55 26.15
N LEU A 184 -0.62 20.32 26.99
CA LEU A 184 -0.20 19.03 27.51
C LEU A 184 -1.02 18.61 28.74
N SER A 185 -1.93 19.47 29.21
CA SER A 185 -3.00 19.10 30.14
C SER A 185 -4.06 18.20 29.48
N PHE A 186 -4.21 18.24 28.15
CA PHE A 186 -5.13 17.38 27.40
C PHE A 186 -4.39 16.26 26.67
N PRO A 187 -4.62 14.97 27.00
CA PRO A 187 -3.91 13.85 26.38
C PRO A 187 -4.36 13.57 24.95
N SER A 188 -5.60 13.86 24.56
CA SER A 188 -6.06 13.61 23.19
C SER A 188 -5.45 14.59 22.19
N PHE A 189 -5.07 14.13 21.00
CA PHE A 189 -4.66 14.98 19.88
C PHE A 189 -5.81 15.19 18.86
N ASN A 190 -5.75 16.29 18.11
CA ASN A 190 -6.79 16.68 17.15
C ASN A 190 -6.25 16.95 15.74
N SER A 191 -7.16 17.29 14.82
CA SER A 191 -6.85 17.64 13.43
C SER A 191 -5.89 18.84 13.30
N THR A 192 -5.96 19.82 14.20
CA THR A 192 -5.05 20.97 14.25
C THR A 192 -3.62 20.56 14.59
N ASN A 193 -3.42 19.64 15.54
CA ASN A 193 -2.10 19.08 15.83
C ASN A 193 -1.51 18.36 14.61
N LEU A 194 -2.32 17.53 13.94
CA LEU A 194 -1.93 16.82 12.71
C LEU A 194 -1.50 17.81 11.62
N ALA A 195 -2.34 18.79 11.30
CA ALA A 195 -2.06 19.78 10.26
C ALA A 195 -0.82 20.64 10.58
N SER A 196 -0.62 21.03 11.83
CA SER A 196 0.55 21.79 12.26
C SER A 196 1.84 20.98 12.17
N PHE A 197 1.80 19.69 12.53
CA PHE A 197 2.95 18.81 12.37
C PHE A 197 3.29 18.57 10.89
N LEU A 198 2.30 18.22 10.07
CA LEU A 198 2.46 17.95 8.63
C LEU A 198 2.89 19.17 7.80
N SER A 199 2.63 20.39 8.29
CA SER A 199 3.10 21.64 7.68
C SER A 199 4.48 22.12 8.17
N SER A 200 5.11 21.39 9.09
CA SER A 200 6.45 21.73 9.59
C SER A 200 7.50 21.64 8.49
N SER A 201 8.24 22.73 8.28
CA SER A 201 9.35 22.82 7.32
C SER A 201 10.54 21.92 7.64
N SER A 202 10.57 21.31 8.82
CA SER A 202 11.60 20.35 9.24
C SER A 202 11.32 18.92 8.76
N LEU A 203 10.14 18.64 8.20
CA LEU A 203 9.82 17.35 7.60
C LEU A 203 10.53 17.17 6.24
N PRO A 204 10.86 15.92 5.85
CA PRO A 204 11.36 15.65 4.50
C PRO A 204 10.30 16.04 3.47
N SER A 205 10.64 16.91 2.53
CA SER A 205 9.69 17.33 1.49
C SER A 205 9.22 16.13 0.68
N ILE A 206 7.92 15.86 0.72
CA ILE A 206 7.28 14.93 -0.21
C ILE A 206 7.44 15.55 -1.60
N ALA A 207 8.25 14.92 -2.46
CA ALA A 207 8.41 15.29 -3.86
C ALA A 207 7.09 15.05 -4.61
N THR A 208 6.16 15.99 -4.50
CA THR A 208 5.07 16.15 -5.45
C THR A 208 5.67 16.43 -6.83
N SER A 209 5.07 15.87 -7.87
CA SER A 209 5.60 15.87 -9.24
C SER A 209 5.45 17.21 -9.97
N ALA A 210 5.84 18.31 -9.31
CA ALA A 210 6.15 19.58 -9.94
C ALA A 210 7.66 19.62 -10.18
N GLU A 211 8.06 19.84 -11.43
CA GLU A 211 9.46 20.06 -11.82
C GLU A 211 10.16 21.03 -10.84
N PRO A 212 11.25 20.64 -10.17
CA PRO A 212 12.03 21.57 -9.37
C PRO A 212 12.67 22.57 -10.32
N SER A 213 12.22 23.83 -10.24
CA SER A 213 12.80 24.90 -11.03
C SER A 213 14.31 25.01 -10.73
N LEU A 214 15.12 25.09 -11.80
CA LEU A 214 16.59 25.09 -11.75
C LEU A 214 17.19 26.18 -10.83
N SER A 215 16.39 27.16 -10.41
CA SER A 215 16.76 28.21 -9.45
C SER A 215 16.79 27.77 -7.98
N MET A 216 16.18 26.65 -7.57
CA MET A 216 16.20 26.17 -6.18
C MET A 216 17.32 25.16 -5.87
N ALA A 217 17.96 24.58 -6.88
CA ALA A 217 18.96 23.50 -6.72
C ALA A 217 20.33 23.94 -6.15
N LYS A 218 20.49 25.19 -5.70
CA LYS A 218 21.78 25.76 -5.26
C LYS A 218 21.85 26.21 -3.79
N THR A 219 20.80 25.98 -2.99
CA THR A 219 20.73 26.58 -1.62
C THR A 219 20.14 25.69 -0.51
N SER A 220 19.97 24.38 -0.72
CA SER A 220 19.48 23.46 0.33
C SER A 220 20.39 22.22 0.51
N THR A 221 21.52 22.40 1.18
CA THR A 221 22.49 21.34 1.52
C THR A 221 22.14 20.59 2.82
N SER A 222 20.87 20.23 3.01
CA SER A 222 20.43 19.40 4.15
C SER A 222 19.24 18.54 3.75
N THR A 223 19.46 17.24 3.59
CA THR A 223 18.38 16.24 3.49
C THR A 223 17.83 15.97 4.89
N SER A 224 16.78 16.71 5.27
CA SER A 224 16.10 16.57 6.58
C SER A 224 15.33 15.24 6.68
N GLN A 225 16.05 14.14 6.83
CA GLN A 225 15.49 12.82 7.12
C GLN A 225 15.38 12.64 8.64
N ILE A 226 14.25 12.11 9.10
CA ILE A 226 14.04 11.79 10.52
C ILE A 226 14.68 10.43 10.85
N ASP A 227 15.46 10.40 11.93
CA ASP A 227 16.07 9.17 12.44
C ASP A 227 15.07 8.37 13.29
N ILE A 228 14.42 9.06 14.23
CA ILE A 228 13.53 8.46 15.21
C ILE A 228 12.19 9.17 15.19
N LEU A 229 11.09 8.43 15.07
CA LEU A 229 9.74 8.88 15.37
C LEU A 229 9.27 8.23 16.67
N LEU A 230 8.72 9.04 17.57
CA LEU A 230 8.06 8.61 18.80
C LEU A 230 6.55 8.90 18.70
N THR A 231 5.71 7.91 18.99
CA THR A 231 4.26 8.07 19.16
C THR A 231 3.78 7.37 20.42
N ASN A 232 2.65 7.78 20.99
CA ASN A 232 2.02 6.98 22.04
C ASN A 232 1.28 5.82 21.39
N ASP A 233 0.22 6.13 20.64
CA ASP A 233 -0.61 5.15 19.96
C ASP A 233 0.08 4.57 18.71
N TRP A 234 -0.46 3.48 18.20
CA TRP A 234 0.05 2.78 17.02
C TRP A 234 -0.72 3.21 15.76
N PRO A 235 -0.04 3.44 14.63
CA PRO A 235 -0.73 3.83 13.40
C PRO A 235 -1.49 2.64 12.81
N SER A 236 -2.71 2.88 12.33
CA SER A 236 -3.66 1.79 12.04
C SER A 236 -3.18 0.79 10.98
N SER A 237 -2.41 1.23 9.97
CA SER A 237 -1.88 0.33 8.95
C SER A 237 -0.69 -0.52 9.41
N ILE A 238 -0.17 -0.37 10.64
CA ILE A 238 1.14 -0.95 11.02
C ILE A 238 1.23 -2.47 11.00
N THR A 239 0.11 -3.19 11.06
CA THR A 239 0.07 -4.66 10.94
C THR A 239 0.04 -5.13 9.49
N ARG A 240 -0.31 -4.26 8.54
CA ARG A 240 -0.49 -4.60 7.13
C ARG A 240 0.84 -5.06 6.49
N LEU A 241 0.75 -6.15 5.72
CA LEU A 241 1.89 -6.84 5.08
C LEU A 241 2.93 -7.47 6.04
N SER A 242 2.67 -7.48 7.34
CA SER A 242 3.49 -8.20 8.34
C SER A 242 3.14 -9.68 8.36
N LYS A 243 4.11 -10.58 8.53
CA LYS A 243 3.83 -12.01 8.80
C LYS A 243 3.50 -12.28 10.27
N THR A 244 3.89 -11.36 11.16
CA THR A 244 3.61 -11.43 12.60
C THR A 244 2.46 -10.49 12.96
N SER A 245 1.42 -10.98 13.62
CA SER A 245 0.38 -10.16 14.25
C SER A 245 0.77 -9.80 15.69
N PRO A 246 0.34 -8.64 16.22
CA PRO A 246 0.45 -8.34 17.64
C PRO A 246 -0.48 -9.23 18.47
N PRO A 247 -0.16 -9.51 19.75
CA PRO A 247 -0.97 -10.36 20.63
C PRO A 247 -2.24 -9.67 21.18
N VAL A 248 -2.76 -8.64 20.51
CA VAL A 248 -3.91 -7.82 20.91
C VAL A 248 -4.81 -7.58 19.67
N PRO A 249 -6.15 -7.68 19.80
CA PRO A 249 -7.06 -7.45 18.67
C PRO A 249 -6.85 -6.09 18.00
N GLU A 250 -6.98 -6.05 16.67
CA GLU A 250 -6.92 -4.80 15.91
C GLU A 250 -8.09 -3.87 16.30
N GLY A 251 -7.82 -2.56 16.37
CA GLY A 251 -8.80 -1.53 16.72
C GLY A 251 -8.67 -0.96 18.14
N SER A 252 -8.12 -1.69 19.12
CA SER A 252 -7.96 -1.18 20.49
C SER A 252 -6.79 -0.21 20.69
N TRP A 253 -5.86 -0.18 19.73
CA TRP A 253 -4.62 0.62 19.75
C TRP A 253 -4.45 1.49 18.49
N ALA A 254 -5.39 1.39 17.55
CA ALA A 254 -5.23 1.86 16.18
C ALA A 254 -5.65 3.33 16.04
N ALA A 255 -4.68 4.19 15.69
CA ALA A 255 -4.89 5.60 15.44
C ALA A 255 -4.72 5.91 13.94
N PRO A 256 -5.81 5.99 13.14
CA PRO A 256 -5.73 6.26 11.70
C PRO A 256 -4.98 7.53 11.29
N PRO A 257 -5.07 8.67 12.00
CA PRO A 257 -4.31 9.87 11.60
C PRO A 257 -2.79 9.71 11.67
N LEU A 258 -2.28 8.79 12.50
CA LEU A 258 -0.83 8.56 12.62
C LEU A 258 -0.22 7.93 11.36
N ASP A 259 -1.01 7.27 10.50
CA ASP A 259 -0.53 6.79 9.20
C ASP A 259 0.09 7.93 8.38
N ASP A 260 -0.52 9.12 8.40
CA ASP A 260 -0.06 10.30 7.66
C ASP A 260 1.21 10.90 8.27
N VAL A 261 1.32 10.88 9.59
CA VAL A 261 2.54 11.25 10.34
C VAL A 261 3.71 10.36 9.92
N VAL A 262 3.55 9.02 9.91
CA VAL A 262 4.63 8.10 9.51
C VAL A 262 4.97 8.24 8.03
N LYS A 263 3.98 8.41 7.15
CA LYS A 263 4.16 8.67 5.70
C LYS A 263 4.97 9.94 5.40
N ALA A 264 4.78 11.00 6.19
CA ALA A 264 5.53 12.24 6.08
C ALA A 264 6.95 12.11 6.65
N CYS A 265 7.11 11.50 7.83
CA CYS A 265 8.40 11.39 8.51
C CYS A 265 9.39 10.43 7.84
N ARG A 266 8.90 9.29 7.33
CA ARG A 266 9.70 8.15 6.82
C ARG A 266 10.90 7.79 7.73
N PRO A 267 10.67 7.58 9.03
CA PRO A 267 11.73 7.51 10.03
C PRO A 267 12.56 6.23 9.90
N ARG A 268 13.83 6.23 10.31
CA ARG A 268 14.63 4.98 10.35
C ARG A 268 14.14 4.02 11.43
N TYR A 269 13.72 4.56 12.56
CA TYR A 269 13.09 3.85 13.68
C TYR A 269 11.79 4.55 14.09
N HIS A 270 10.73 3.78 14.28
CA HIS A 270 9.48 4.24 14.89
C HIS A 270 9.25 3.44 16.16
N PHE A 271 9.31 4.11 17.30
CA PHE A 271 8.95 3.55 18.59
C PHE A 271 7.57 4.04 18.99
N ALA A 272 6.73 3.13 19.50
CA ALA A 272 5.41 3.46 19.99
C ALA A 272 5.13 2.82 21.36
N ALA A 273 4.39 3.52 22.23
CA ALA A 273 3.89 2.99 23.49
C ALA A 273 2.51 2.31 23.27
N ALA A 274 1.65 2.23 24.29
CA ALA A 274 0.18 2.04 24.21
C ALA A 274 -0.43 1.02 23.21
N GLY A 275 0.28 -0.03 22.78
CA GLY A 275 -0.19 -1.05 21.81
C GLY A 275 -1.34 -1.95 22.28
N GLY A 276 -2.03 -1.58 23.35
CA GLY A 276 -3.04 -2.35 24.06
C GLY A 276 -3.17 -1.85 25.49
N SER A 277 -4.19 -2.33 26.20
CA SER A 277 -4.36 -2.12 27.63
C SER A 277 -4.30 -3.48 28.34
N PRO A 278 -3.20 -3.82 29.05
CA PRO A 278 -1.98 -3.04 29.28
C PRO A 278 -1.05 -2.96 28.04
N PRO A 279 -0.07 -2.01 28.00
CA PRO A 279 0.84 -1.87 26.86
C PRO A 279 1.72 -3.11 26.61
N ILE A 280 1.75 -3.57 25.36
CA ILE A 280 2.44 -4.78 24.92
C ILE A 280 3.75 -4.48 24.17
N PHE A 281 4.68 -5.44 24.22
CA PHE A 281 5.83 -5.47 23.32
C PHE A 281 5.46 -6.17 22.01
N TRP A 282 5.77 -5.55 20.87
CA TRP A 282 5.71 -6.18 19.56
C TRP A 282 6.75 -5.55 18.63
N GLU A 283 7.50 -6.40 17.93
CA GLU A 283 8.48 -5.97 16.94
C GLU A 283 8.07 -6.49 15.57
N ARG A 284 8.03 -5.59 14.58
CA ARG A 284 7.63 -5.91 13.21
C ARG A 284 8.86 -6.14 12.33
N GLU A 285 8.75 -7.05 11.37
CA GLU A 285 9.67 -7.12 10.22
C GLU A 285 9.90 -5.72 9.60
N PRO A 286 11.15 -5.31 9.32
CA PRO A 286 11.45 -3.99 8.75
C PRO A 286 10.71 -3.79 7.44
N PHE A 287 10.26 -2.56 7.15
CA PHE A 287 9.58 -2.27 5.89
C PHE A 287 10.31 -1.20 5.08
N ILE A 288 10.13 -1.26 3.75
CA ILE A 288 10.86 -0.42 2.80
C ILE A 288 9.90 0.54 2.09
N TRP A 289 10.26 1.82 2.07
CA TRP A 289 9.60 2.88 1.30
C TRP A 289 9.95 2.79 -0.18
N GLU A 290 9.13 3.40 -1.06
CA GLU A 290 9.41 3.45 -2.50
C GLU A 290 10.75 4.14 -2.82
N ALA A 291 11.16 5.11 -1.99
CA ALA A 291 12.47 5.77 -2.06
C ALA A 291 13.65 4.92 -1.52
N GLY A 292 13.45 3.63 -1.24
CA GLY A 292 14.49 2.70 -0.77
C GLY A 292 14.86 2.79 0.72
N GLN A 293 14.36 3.81 1.43
CA GLN A 293 14.53 3.98 2.88
C GLN A 293 13.90 2.80 3.65
N ILE A 294 14.48 2.43 4.79
CA ILE A 294 14.02 1.31 5.64
C ILE A 294 13.58 1.85 7.00
N THR A 295 12.35 1.51 7.42
CA THR A 295 11.84 1.76 8.78
C THR A 295 11.76 0.47 9.58
N ARG A 296 12.12 0.54 10.86
CA ARG A 296 11.88 -0.50 11.86
C ARG A 296 10.84 -0.01 12.85
N PHE A 297 9.79 -0.79 13.10
CA PHE A 297 8.75 -0.47 14.05
C PHE A 297 8.86 -1.35 15.29
N VAL A 298 8.84 -0.73 16.48
CA VAL A 298 8.90 -1.42 17.76
C VAL A 298 7.88 -0.81 18.71
N GLY A 299 6.86 -1.58 19.06
CA GLY A 299 5.94 -1.30 20.16
C GLY A 299 6.55 -1.74 21.50
N LEU A 300 6.47 -0.87 22.51
CA LEU A 300 7.08 -1.06 23.83
C LEU A 300 6.02 -1.27 24.91
N GLY A 301 6.27 -2.23 25.80
CA GLY A 301 5.46 -2.44 27.00
C GLY A 301 5.74 -1.43 28.11
N ALA A 302 4.89 -1.43 29.14
CA ALA A 302 5.07 -0.58 30.31
C ALA A 302 6.15 -1.11 31.27
N PHE A 303 6.85 -0.18 31.92
CA PHE A 303 7.74 -0.42 33.04
C PHE A 303 6.94 -0.65 34.35
N GLY A 304 7.53 -1.41 35.28
CA GLY A 304 6.91 -1.69 36.57
C GLY A 304 5.89 -2.83 36.52
N ASP A 305 4.79 -2.66 37.24
CA ASP A 305 3.65 -3.56 37.28
C ASP A 305 2.40 -2.82 36.80
N PRO A 306 2.10 -2.84 35.49
CA PRO A 306 1.02 -2.05 34.92
C PRO A 306 -0.35 -2.56 35.38
N ILE A 307 -1.26 -1.61 35.60
CA ILE A 307 -2.65 -1.86 36.01
C ILE A 307 -3.33 -2.78 34.98
N GLY A 308 -4.05 -3.79 35.47
CA GLY A 308 -4.74 -4.78 34.65
C GLY A 308 -3.96 -6.06 34.34
N VAL A 309 -2.66 -6.15 34.68
CA VAL A 309 -1.94 -7.44 34.64
C VAL A 309 -2.26 -8.28 35.89
N PRO A 310 -2.78 -9.51 35.76
CA PRO A 310 -2.94 -10.39 36.90
C PRO A 310 -1.58 -10.77 37.49
N ALA A 311 -1.47 -10.73 38.82
CA ALA A 311 -0.25 -11.01 39.56
C ALA A 311 0.32 -12.40 39.19
N GLY A 312 1.48 -12.42 38.52
CA GLY A 312 2.11 -13.64 37.99
C GLY A 312 2.25 -13.69 36.46
N GLY A 313 1.68 -12.74 35.72
CA GLY A 313 1.90 -12.61 34.27
C GLY A 313 3.37 -12.38 33.88
N LYS A 314 3.78 -12.84 32.69
CA LYS A 314 5.10 -12.52 32.12
C LYS A 314 5.15 -11.03 31.80
N LYS A 315 6.03 -10.28 32.49
CA LYS A 315 6.18 -8.84 32.28
C LYS A 315 6.61 -8.55 30.82
N PRO A 316 5.93 -7.64 30.09
CA PRO A 316 6.29 -7.32 28.70
C PRO A 316 7.66 -6.64 28.64
N ARG A 317 8.31 -6.69 27.47
CA ARG A 317 9.59 -5.99 27.26
C ARG A 317 9.34 -4.49 27.12
N TRP A 318 9.86 -3.74 28.08
CA TRP A 318 9.59 -2.30 28.25
C TRP A 318 10.71 -1.38 27.72
N PHE A 319 11.82 -1.94 27.25
CA PHE A 319 12.94 -1.18 26.69
C PHE A 319 13.53 -1.82 25.42
N TYR A 320 14.08 -0.98 24.56
CA TYR A 320 14.80 -1.35 23.35
C TYR A 320 16.08 -0.51 23.24
N ALA A 321 17.20 -1.11 22.85
CA ALA A 321 18.49 -0.45 22.69
C ALA A 321 18.90 -0.50 21.22
N VAL A 322 19.38 0.62 20.68
CA VAL A 322 19.70 0.77 19.26
C VAL A 322 20.96 1.61 19.05
N SER A 323 21.84 1.17 18.15
CA SER A 323 22.97 1.96 17.65
C SER A 323 22.58 2.59 16.32
N ILE A 324 22.66 3.92 16.22
CA ILE A 324 22.28 4.70 15.04
C ILE A 324 23.49 5.51 14.60
N ALA A 325 24.05 5.17 13.43
CA ALA A 325 25.04 6.03 12.78
C ALA A 325 24.33 7.30 12.27
N PRO A 326 24.80 8.52 12.62
CA PRO A 326 24.26 9.77 12.09
C PRO A 326 24.34 9.83 10.56
N LEU A 327 23.35 10.45 9.93
CA LEU A 327 23.30 10.63 8.48
C LEU A 327 24.38 11.62 8.02
N THR A 328 25.50 11.09 7.53
CA THR A 328 26.51 11.86 6.79
C THR A 328 26.39 11.58 5.30
N THR A 329 26.73 12.58 4.48
CA THR A 329 26.63 12.59 3.01
C THR A 329 27.49 11.54 2.29
N SER A 330 28.25 10.73 3.05
CA SER A 330 29.18 9.71 2.58
C SER A 330 28.87 8.30 3.11
N SER A 331 27.77 8.10 3.83
CA SER A 331 27.44 6.80 4.41
C SER A 331 26.96 5.80 3.33
N PRO A 332 27.52 4.57 3.26
CA PRO A 332 27.05 3.56 2.32
C PRO A 332 25.63 3.09 2.69
N PRO A 333 24.79 2.73 1.70
CA PRO A 333 23.43 2.26 1.96
C PRO A 333 23.47 0.99 2.81
N LEU A 334 22.75 1.01 3.95
CA LEU A 334 22.67 -0.13 4.87
C LEU A 334 22.17 -1.38 4.13
N PRO A 335 22.76 -2.57 4.38
CA PRO A 335 22.36 -3.80 3.70
C PRO A 335 20.88 -4.08 3.93
N ARG A 336 20.15 -4.34 2.83
CA ARG A 336 18.71 -4.60 2.85
C ARG A 336 18.45 -5.89 3.66
N PRO A 337 17.65 -5.84 4.75
CA PRO A 337 17.36 -7.03 5.52
C PRO A 337 16.54 -8.04 4.68
N THR A 338 16.87 -9.32 4.81
CA THR A 338 16.30 -10.41 4.00
C THR A 338 14.82 -10.67 4.28
N ASN A 339 14.32 -10.28 5.44
CA ASN A 339 12.91 -10.36 5.85
C ASN A 339 12.11 -9.08 5.57
N ALA A 340 12.66 -8.10 4.82
CA ALA A 340 12.01 -6.80 4.68
C ALA A 340 10.69 -6.86 3.89
N THR A 341 9.64 -6.26 4.44
CA THR A 341 8.32 -6.16 3.79
C THR A 341 8.20 -4.87 2.97
N SER A 342 7.21 -4.77 2.08
CA SER A 342 6.83 -3.48 1.49
C SER A 342 6.20 -2.56 2.54
N CYS A 343 6.22 -1.25 2.30
CA CYS A 343 5.59 -0.26 3.17
C CYS A 343 4.11 -0.59 3.44
N PRO A 344 3.64 -0.59 4.71
CA PRO A 344 2.25 -0.87 5.04
C PRO A 344 1.29 0.22 4.57
N PHE A 345 1.72 1.49 4.65
CA PHE A 345 0.84 2.63 4.55
C PHE A 345 0.33 2.83 3.11
N PRO A 346 -1.00 2.93 2.90
CA PRO A 346 -1.52 3.27 1.58
C PRO A 346 -1.13 4.71 1.20
N MET A 347 -0.58 4.87 -0.01
CA MET A 347 -0.22 6.18 -0.55
C MET A 347 -1.46 7.07 -0.71
N ILE A 348 -1.42 8.25 -0.08
CA ILE A 348 -2.45 9.27 -0.24
C ILE A 348 -2.39 9.81 -1.68
N SER A 349 -3.32 9.38 -2.52
CA SER A 349 -3.59 10.12 -3.75
C SER A 349 -4.36 11.38 -3.38
N THR A 350 -3.69 12.52 -3.27
CA THR A 350 -4.30 13.84 -3.06
C THR A 350 -5.03 14.33 -4.33
N ARG A 351 -6.10 13.60 -4.70
CA ARG A 351 -7.21 14.12 -5.50
C ARG A 351 -8.37 14.31 -4.53
N GLY A 352 -8.84 15.54 -4.42
CA GLY A 352 -9.79 15.97 -3.40
C GLY A 352 -11.03 15.09 -3.29
N GLU A 353 -11.58 15.05 -2.09
CA GLU A 353 -12.66 14.17 -1.65
C GLU A 353 -13.80 14.10 -2.67
N LYS A 354 -13.90 12.93 -3.32
CA LYS A 354 -15.13 12.53 -3.98
C LYS A 354 -15.89 11.69 -2.95
N ARG A 355 -17.04 12.23 -2.51
CA ARG A 355 -18.05 11.69 -1.57
C ARG A 355 -17.86 10.22 -1.16
N ALA A 356 -17.98 9.98 0.15
CA ALA A 356 -18.06 8.67 0.75
C ALA A 356 -19.00 7.72 -0.02
N ILE A 357 -18.58 6.47 -0.13
CA ILE A 357 -19.41 5.35 -0.55
C ILE A 357 -20.00 4.78 0.74
N ASP A 358 -21.32 4.78 0.85
CA ASP A 358 -22.02 3.99 1.86
C ASP A 358 -21.74 2.50 1.60
N ASN A 359 -21.61 1.73 2.66
CA ASN A 359 -21.49 0.28 2.57
C ASN A 359 -22.83 -0.31 2.11
N ASP A 360 -22.89 -0.79 0.88
CA ASP A 360 -23.81 -1.84 0.45
C ASP A 360 -23.01 -2.86 -0.38
N ASP A 361 -23.21 -4.14 -0.06
CA ASP A 361 -22.54 -5.26 -0.70
C ASP A 361 -23.07 -5.46 -2.13
N ASP A 362 -22.34 -4.99 -3.15
CA ASP A 362 -22.60 -5.38 -4.54
C ASP A 362 -21.31 -5.54 -5.38
N ALA A 363 -21.35 -6.48 -6.33
CA ALA A 363 -20.19 -6.97 -7.05
C ALA A 363 -19.61 -5.92 -8.01
N GLY A 364 -18.34 -5.52 -7.78
CA GLY A 364 -17.70 -4.41 -8.48
C GLY A 364 -17.66 -4.51 -10.02
N GLY A 365 -18.49 -3.72 -10.69
CA GLY A 365 -18.53 -3.58 -12.15
C GLY A 365 -17.27 -2.95 -12.75
N ASN A 366 -16.79 -3.50 -13.88
CA ASN A 366 -15.58 -3.04 -14.56
C ASN A 366 -15.83 -1.85 -15.50
N PHE A 367 -15.75 -0.62 -14.98
CA PHE A 367 -15.94 0.64 -15.72
C PHE A 367 -15.01 0.89 -16.93
N ILE A 368 -14.03 0.03 -17.20
CA ILE A 368 -13.19 0.06 -18.41
C ILE A 368 -13.83 -0.70 -19.58
N PHE A 369 -14.70 -1.68 -19.32
CA PHE A 369 -15.27 -2.59 -20.32
C PHE A 369 -16.76 -2.37 -20.61
N GLY A 370 -17.24 -1.13 -20.42
CA GLY A 370 -18.54 -0.69 -20.95
C GLY A 370 -19.73 -1.32 -20.25
N ASP A 371 -19.88 -1.01 -18.97
CA ASP A 371 -21.12 -1.27 -18.24
C ASP A 371 -22.25 -0.43 -18.87
N GLN A 372 -23.13 -1.07 -19.65
CA GLN A 372 -24.32 -0.41 -20.20
C GLN A 372 -25.35 -0.24 -19.08
N ARG A 373 -25.19 0.82 -18.29
CA ARG A 373 -26.33 1.39 -17.56
C ARG A 373 -27.33 1.87 -18.61
N GLU A 374 -28.44 1.17 -18.76
CA GLU A 374 -29.59 1.71 -19.47
C GLU A 374 -29.96 3.05 -18.82
N PRO A 375 -30.06 4.15 -19.60
CA PRO A 375 -30.43 5.43 -19.03
C PRO A 375 -31.88 5.38 -18.60
N THR A 376 -32.13 5.36 -17.29
CA THR A 376 -33.47 5.54 -16.72
C THR A 376 -34.03 6.87 -17.23
N ALA A 377 -35.04 6.80 -18.11
CA ALA A 377 -35.40 7.88 -19.02
C ALA A 377 -35.97 9.16 -18.35
N HIS A 378 -36.20 9.15 -17.03
CA HIS A 378 -36.85 10.23 -16.30
C HIS A 378 -36.12 10.58 -14.99
N PRO A 379 -35.91 11.87 -14.67
CA PRO A 379 -35.39 12.31 -13.38
C PRO A 379 -36.30 11.94 -12.19
N PRO A 380 -35.73 11.75 -10.98
CA PRO A 380 -36.48 11.43 -9.75
C PRO A 380 -37.59 12.44 -9.39
N GLU A 381 -38.49 12.01 -8.50
CA GLU A 381 -39.49 12.91 -7.91
C GLU A 381 -38.83 14.05 -7.12
N GLY A 382 -39.27 15.28 -7.40
CA GLY A 382 -38.70 16.51 -6.82
C GLY A 382 -37.55 17.17 -7.62
N TYR A 383 -37.09 16.62 -8.75
CA TYR A 383 -36.03 17.26 -9.53
C TYR A 383 -36.48 18.58 -10.19
N VAL A 384 -35.79 19.68 -9.87
CA VAL A 384 -36.00 21.01 -10.47
C VAL A 384 -34.83 21.37 -11.40
N CYS A 385 -35.12 21.74 -12.65
CA CYS A 385 -34.09 22.12 -13.61
C CYS A 385 -33.54 23.52 -13.32
N ARG A 386 -32.25 23.63 -12.98
CA ARG A 386 -31.62 24.92 -12.59
C ARG A 386 -31.51 25.96 -13.71
N LYS A 387 -31.85 25.61 -14.97
CA LYS A 387 -31.89 26.56 -16.10
C LYS A 387 -33.25 27.23 -16.27
N CYS A 388 -34.34 26.46 -16.33
CA CYS A 388 -35.70 26.97 -16.55
C CYS A 388 -36.55 27.11 -15.26
N GLN A 389 -36.03 26.63 -14.12
CA GLN A 389 -36.65 26.67 -12.79
C GLN A 389 -38.06 26.07 -12.64
N SER A 390 -38.60 25.40 -13.67
CA SER A 390 -39.96 24.86 -13.65
C SER A 390 -40.07 23.54 -12.87
N THR A 391 -41.22 23.38 -12.20
CA THR A 391 -41.54 22.25 -11.32
C THR A 391 -42.80 21.48 -11.73
N GLU A 392 -43.68 22.03 -12.59
CA GLU A 392 -45.03 21.50 -12.82
C GLU A 392 -45.46 21.30 -14.29
N VAL A 393 -46.47 20.45 -14.44
CA VAL A 393 -47.04 19.95 -15.69
C VAL A 393 -48.14 20.89 -16.18
N ARG A 394 -48.09 21.34 -17.45
CA ARG A 394 -49.23 22.03 -18.08
C ARG A 394 -49.87 21.20 -19.19
N ARG A 395 -51.14 20.82 -18.99
CA ARG A 395 -51.96 20.14 -20.00
C ARG A 395 -52.23 21.06 -21.19
N LEU A 396 -51.77 20.67 -22.38
CA LEU A 396 -52.63 20.22 -23.49
C LEU A 396 -51.73 19.90 -24.71
N ILE A 397 -51.94 18.72 -25.28
CA ILE A 397 -51.28 18.19 -26.50
C ILE A 397 -49.81 17.73 -26.30
N SER A 398 -49.68 16.44 -25.98
CA SER A 398 -48.48 15.56 -26.03
C SER A 398 -47.46 15.59 -24.86
N PRO A 399 -46.84 14.44 -24.47
CA PRO A 399 -46.20 14.30 -23.16
C PRO A 399 -44.65 14.19 -23.18
N ILE A 400 -44.01 14.74 -22.14
CA ILE A 400 -43.09 14.06 -21.20
C ILE A 400 -42.63 15.12 -20.18
N SER A 401 -42.81 14.82 -18.89
CA SER A 401 -42.41 15.69 -17.78
C SER A 401 -41.08 15.24 -17.17
N ARG A 402 -40.29 16.23 -16.74
CA ARG A 402 -38.91 16.14 -16.19
C ARG A 402 -37.83 15.76 -17.22
N HIS A 403 -36.89 16.68 -17.40
CA HIS A 403 -35.66 16.55 -18.17
C HIS A 403 -34.46 16.85 -17.27
N TYR A 404 -33.30 16.23 -17.50
CA TYR A 404 -32.06 16.66 -16.85
C TYR A 404 -31.59 18.00 -17.42
N ILE A 405 -30.82 18.78 -16.65
CA ILE A 405 -30.28 20.09 -17.08
C ILE A 405 -29.49 20.05 -18.41
N GLY A 406 -28.99 18.88 -18.81
CA GLY A 406 -28.37 18.65 -20.12
C GLY A 406 -29.35 18.79 -21.29
N ASP A 407 -30.60 18.37 -21.13
CA ASP A 407 -31.60 18.24 -22.19
C ASP A 407 -32.70 19.33 -22.08
N CYS A 408 -32.41 20.39 -21.32
CA CYS A 408 -33.31 21.52 -21.16
C CYS A 408 -33.51 22.25 -22.50
N PRO A 409 -34.76 22.47 -22.97
CA PRO A 409 -35.02 23.11 -24.26
C PRO A 409 -34.53 24.57 -24.32
N GLU A 410 -34.50 25.25 -23.17
CA GLU A 410 -33.99 26.62 -23.04
C GLU A 410 -32.45 26.67 -22.90
N ARG A 411 -31.75 25.53 -22.92
CA ARG A 411 -30.29 25.45 -22.71
C ARG A 411 -29.50 26.34 -23.65
N ASN A 412 -30.00 26.56 -24.87
CA ASN A 412 -29.39 27.35 -25.94
C ASN A 412 -30.25 28.56 -26.35
N ALA A 413 -31.19 29.01 -25.50
CA ALA A 413 -31.95 30.23 -25.77
C ALA A 413 -31.01 31.43 -25.92
N THR A 414 -31.25 32.27 -26.93
CA THR A 414 -30.39 33.39 -27.31
C THR A 414 -30.47 34.54 -26.28
N GLY A 415 -29.76 34.39 -25.16
CA GLY A 415 -29.79 35.32 -24.03
C GLY A 415 -28.54 35.22 -23.15
N ASP A 416 -27.66 36.22 -23.30
CA ASP A 416 -26.65 36.71 -22.35
C ASP A 416 -25.97 35.72 -21.37
N THR A 417 -24.94 35.00 -21.85
CA THR A 417 -23.53 35.25 -21.45
C THR A 417 -22.59 34.16 -22.00
N GLY A 418 -21.42 34.57 -22.50
CA GLY A 418 -20.32 33.65 -22.88
C GLY A 418 -19.55 34.08 -24.13
N GLY A 419 -20.25 34.63 -25.13
CA GLY A 419 -19.65 35.18 -26.35
C GLY A 419 -19.28 36.65 -26.22
N LYS A 420 -18.45 37.05 -25.25
CA LYS A 420 -17.99 38.45 -25.14
C LYS A 420 -17.07 38.78 -26.33
N LYS A 421 -17.56 39.63 -27.25
CA LYS A 421 -16.72 40.26 -28.28
C LYS A 421 -15.66 41.16 -27.61
N PRO A 422 -14.44 41.27 -28.17
CA PRO A 422 -13.43 42.17 -27.63
C PRO A 422 -13.87 43.65 -27.71
N PRO A 423 -13.30 44.54 -26.88
CA PRO A 423 -13.70 45.95 -26.82
C PRO A 423 -13.51 46.70 -28.15
N PRO A 424 -14.32 47.73 -28.44
CA PRO A 424 -14.13 48.58 -29.61
C PRO A 424 -12.75 49.25 -29.58
N GLY A 425 -11.99 49.09 -30.67
CA GLY A 425 -10.61 49.59 -30.80
C GLY A 425 -9.51 48.55 -30.57
N TYR A 426 -9.83 47.31 -30.18
CA TYR A 426 -8.82 46.25 -30.04
C TYR A 426 -8.25 45.78 -31.40
N VAL A 427 -7.00 46.15 -31.69
CA VAL A 427 -6.23 45.63 -32.84
C VAL A 427 -5.39 44.43 -32.39
N CYS A 428 -5.64 43.26 -32.99
CA CYS A 428 -4.87 42.06 -32.67
C CYS A 428 -3.41 42.20 -33.14
N ARG A 429 -2.47 42.26 -32.20
CA ARG A 429 -1.04 42.50 -32.45
C ARG A 429 -0.33 41.43 -33.30
N ALA A 430 -0.98 40.28 -33.55
CA ALA A 430 -0.44 39.17 -34.35
C ALA A 430 -0.92 39.15 -35.82
N CYS A 431 -2.03 39.82 -36.16
CA CYS A 431 -2.63 39.70 -37.51
C CYS A 431 -3.41 40.92 -38.02
N ALA A 432 -3.51 42.00 -37.24
CA ALA A 432 -4.11 43.30 -37.56
C ALA A 432 -5.60 43.35 -37.96
N ASN A 433 -6.13 42.43 -38.77
CA ASN A 433 -7.54 42.44 -39.18
C ASN A 433 -8.05 41.10 -39.75
N CYS A 434 -8.93 40.37 -39.02
CA CYS A 434 -9.97 39.52 -39.64
C CYS A 434 -11.00 38.94 -38.65
N PRO A 435 -12.28 38.76 -39.07
CA PRO A 435 -13.34 38.18 -38.24
C PRO A 435 -13.42 36.64 -38.35
N ASN A 436 -13.83 36.00 -37.25
CA ASN A 436 -14.00 34.54 -37.11
C ASN A 436 -14.91 33.91 -38.17
N VAL A 437 -14.41 32.88 -38.87
CA VAL A 437 -14.53 31.48 -38.41
C VAL A 437 -13.22 30.75 -38.72
N LYS A 438 -12.62 30.08 -37.72
CA LYS A 438 -11.65 29.01 -37.95
C LYS A 438 -12.06 27.76 -37.20
N GLU A 439 -11.78 26.63 -37.83
CA GLU A 439 -12.20 25.30 -37.44
C GLU A 439 -11.78 24.97 -35.99
N ARG A 440 -12.59 24.16 -35.29
CA ARG A 440 -12.13 23.51 -34.06
C ARG A 440 -10.87 22.70 -34.40
N PRO A 441 -9.84 22.69 -33.54
CA PRO A 441 -8.71 21.79 -33.75
C PRO A 441 -9.24 20.36 -33.88
N ARG A 442 -8.75 19.63 -34.88
CA ARG A 442 -9.04 18.19 -35.05
C ARG A 442 -8.74 17.50 -33.71
N PRO A 443 -9.52 16.47 -33.31
CA PRO A 443 -9.27 15.77 -32.05
C PRO A 443 -7.80 15.38 -31.98
N GLY A 444 -7.11 15.84 -30.94
CA GLY A 444 -5.67 15.63 -30.80
C GLY A 444 -5.34 14.15 -30.88
N SER A 445 -4.15 13.84 -31.41
CA SER A 445 -3.61 12.48 -31.49
C SER A 445 -3.87 11.75 -30.17
N VAL A 446 -4.63 10.65 -30.23
CA VAL A 446 -5.14 10.05 -29.00
C VAL A 446 -3.97 9.54 -28.18
N LYS A 447 -3.79 10.10 -26.98
CA LYS A 447 -2.62 9.87 -26.14
C LYS A 447 -2.48 8.38 -25.83
N GLU A 448 -1.30 7.82 -26.14
CA GLU A 448 -0.95 6.45 -25.73
C GLU A 448 -0.93 6.34 -24.21
N ILE A 449 -1.34 5.18 -23.68
CA ILE A 449 -1.34 4.92 -22.24
C ILE A 449 0.12 4.80 -21.78
N SER A 450 0.55 5.58 -20.78
CA SER A 450 1.90 5.39 -20.23
C SER A 450 1.99 4.08 -19.45
N PRO A 451 3.18 3.48 -19.28
CA PRO A 451 3.35 2.29 -18.45
C PRO A 451 2.72 2.44 -17.04
N ASP A 452 2.77 3.63 -16.47
CA ASP A 452 2.25 3.94 -15.11
C ASP A 452 0.71 3.99 -15.05
N GLU A 453 0.05 4.27 -16.18
CA GLU A 453 -1.42 4.21 -16.32
C GLU A 453 -1.90 2.81 -16.75
N CYS A 454 -1.01 1.96 -17.26
CA CYS A 454 -1.33 0.66 -17.84
C CYS A 454 -1.54 -0.43 -16.77
N TRP A 455 -2.71 -1.09 -16.78
CA TRP A 455 -3.12 -2.09 -15.78
C TRP A 455 -2.31 -3.38 -15.76
N PHE A 456 -1.39 -3.58 -16.72
CA PHE A 456 -0.60 -4.78 -16.89
C PHE A 456 0.93 -4.53 -16.85
N CYS A 457 1.39 -3.29 -16.70
CA CYS A 457 2.83 -3.02 -16.58
C CYS A 457 3.30 -3.28 -15.15
N LEU A 458 4.41 -4.01 -14.97
CA LEU A 458 4.99 -4.28 -13.65
C LEU A 458 5.45 -2.99 -12.93
N SER A 459 5.73 -1.93 -13.70
CA SER A 459 6.04 -0.59 -13.20
C SER A 459 4.83 0.14 -12.59
N ASN A 460 3.60 -0.24 -12.93
CA ASN A 460 2.40 0.39 -12.37
C ASN A 460 2.21 -0.05 -10.91
N PRO A 461 2.26 0.88 -9.92
CA PRO A 461 2.08 0.54 -8.51
C PRO A 461 0.67 0.01 -8.19
N ARG A 462 -0.32 0.21 -9.06
CA ARG A 462 -1.71 -0.27 -8.93
C ARG A 462 -1.94 -1.66 -9.52
N LEU A 463 -0.93 -2.28 -10.13
CA LEU A 463 -1.02 -3.67 -10.60
C LEU A 463 -1.29 -4.60 -9.39
N THR A 464 -2.23 -5.53 -9.54
CA THR A 464 -2.51 -6.56 -8.53
C THR A 464 -1.47 -7.66 -8.56
N LYS A 465 -0.30 -7.38 -7.95
CA LYS A 465 0.87 -8.26 -7.91
C LYS A 465 0.59 -9.66 -7.32
N HIS A 466 -0.43 -9.78 -6.46
CA HIS A 466 -0.86 -11.06 -5.87
C HIS A 466 -1.52 -12.03 -6.87
N LEU A 467 -1.88 -11.57 -8.07
CA LEU A 467 -2.40 -12.44 -9.14
C LEU A 467 -1.29 -13.01 -10.03
N ILE A 468 -0.05 -12.53 -9.90
CA ILE A 468 1.09 -12.99 -10.70
C ILE A 468 1.49 -14.38 -10.22
N VAL A 469 1.52 -15.34 -11.14
CA VAL A 469 1.82 -16.76 -10.90
C VAL A 469 3.28 -17.08 -11.21
N SER A 470 3.82 -16.51 -12.29
CA SER A 470 5.20 -16.72 -12.73
C SER A 470 5.74 -15.49 -13.43
N ILE A 471 7.04 -15.22 -13.31
CA ILE A 471 7.75 -14.14 -14.00
C ILE A 471 8.93 -14.77 -14.73
N GLY A 472 8.95 -14.64 -16.06
CA GLY A 472 10.08 -15.01 -16.92
C GLY A 472 11.05 -13.85 -17.13
N THR A 473 11.79 -13.91 -18.23
CA THR A 473 12.79 -12.91 -18.62
C THR A 473 12.14 -11.73 -19.35
N GLU A 474 11.20 -12.03 -20.24
CA GLU A 474 10.53 -11.09 -21.15
C GLU A 474 9.01 -11.05 -20.94
N VAL A 475 8.41 -12.13 -20.45
CA VAL A 475 6.97 -12.26 -20.18
C VAL A 475 6.66 -12.80 -18.79
N TYR A 476 5.47 -12.51 -18.28
CA TYR A 476 4.96 -13.02 -17.01
C TYR A 476 3.55 -13.59 -17.18
N VAL A 477 3.16 -14.46 -16.23
CA VAL A 477 1.86 -15.13 -16.20
C VAL A 477 1.09 -14.68 -14.97
N THR A 478 -0.20 -14.35 -15.14
CA THR A 478 -1.06 -13.80 -14.08
C THR A 478 -2.51 -14.24 -14.21
N LEU A 479 -3.23 -14.29 -13.09
CA LEU A 479 -4.66 -14.55 -13.04
C LEU A 479 -5.48 -13.29 -13.42
N PRO A 480 -6.59 -13.42 -14.16
CA PRO A 480 -7.47 -12.29 -14.47
C PRO A 480 -8.42 -11.96 -13.31
N LYS A 481 -8.75 -10.67 -13.15
CA LYS A 481 -9.75 -10.13 -12.19
C LYS A 481 -11.21 -10.46 -12.57
N GLY A 482 -11.48 -11.73 -12.83
CA GLY A 482 -12.73 -12.22 -13.40
C GLY A 482 -12.45 -13.40 -14.30
N GLN A 483 -12.33 -14.58 -13.67
CA GLN A 483 -12.12 -15.83 -14.39
C GLN A 483 -13.34 -16.17 -15.29
N LEU A 484 -13.10 -16.99 -16.30
CA LEU A 484 -14.14 -17.42 -17.24
C LEU A 484 -14.79 -18.74 -16.77
N PRO A 485 -14.01 -19.76 -16.37
CA PRO A 485 -14.52 -20.85 -15.57
C PRO A 485 -14.97 -20.34 -14.18
N PRO A 486 -16.12 -20.80 -13.67
CA PRO A 486 -16.49 -20.59 -12.28
C PRO A 486 -15.54 -21.39 -11.36
N THR A 487 -15.19 -20.79 -10.23
CA THR A 487 -14.29 -21.35 -9.21
C THR A 487 -15.02 -21.89 -7.97
N ASP A 488 -16.35 -21.74 -7.92
CA ASP A 488 -17.16 -22.19 -6.80
C ASP A 488 -17.55 -23.67 -6.96
N ASP A 489 -17.40 -24.47 -5.90
CA ASP A 489 -17.78 -25.89 -5.86
C ASP A 489 -19.27 -26.16 -6.11
N THR A 490 -20.10 -25.10 -6.07
CA THR A 490 -21.54 -25.13 -6.36
C THR A 490 -21.88 -25.02 -7.85
N SER A 491 -20.88 -24.82 -8.72
CA SER A 491 -21.08 -24.76 -10.17
C SER A 491 -21.51 -26.13 -10.74
N PRO A 492 -22.50 -26.20 -11.65
CA PRO A 492 -22.87 -27.45 -12.34
C PRO A 492 -21.78 -27.97 -13.30
N SER A 493 -20.71 -27.21 -13.52
CA SER A 493 -19.50 -27.63 -14.24
C SER A 493 -18.27 -26.98 -13.61
N PRO A 494 -17.66 -27.60 -12.56
CA PRO A 494 -16.37 -27.16 -12.05
C PRO A 494 -15.27 -27.55 -13.05
N THR A 495 -14.25 -26.70 -13.19
CA THR A 495 -13.07 -27.05 -14.00
C THR A 495 -12.16 -27.98 -13.20
N SER A 496 -11.65 -29.03 -13.84
CA SER A 496 -10.69 -29.96 -13.21
C SER A 496 -9.32 -29.32 -12.92
N VAL A 497 -9.03 -28.19 -13.57
CA VAL A 497 -7.81 -27.41 -13.34
C VAL A 497 -7.93 -26.59 -12.05
N PRO A 498 -7.01 -26.73 -11.08
CA PRO A 498 -7.05 -26.01 -9.80
C PRO A 498 -7.15 -24.50 -9.96
N GLY A 499 -7.99 -23.87 -9.12
CA GLY A 499 -8.17 -22.42 -9.12
C GLY A 499 -8.83 -21.87 -10.40
N GLY A 500 -9.58 -22.70 -11.14
CA GLY A 500 -10.30 -22.32 -12.36
C GLY A 500 -9.44 -22.33 -13.63
N GLY A 501 -8.13 -22.12 -13.49
CA GLY A 501 -7.14 -22.25 -14.57
C GLY A 501 -7.18 -21.17 -15.66
N HIS A 502 -8.01 -20.14 -15.58
CA HIS A 502 -7.94 -19.04 -16.55
C HIS A 502 -6.70 -18.16 -16.27
N LEU A 503 -5.78 -18.05 -17.22
CA LEU A 503 -4.53 -17.31 -17.10
C LEU A 503 -4.35 -16.26 -18.21
N LEU A 504 -3.46 -15.29 -17.97
CA LEU A 504 -2.99 -14.30 -18.93
C LEU A 504 -1.47 -14.42 -19.06
N ILE A 505 -0.95 -14.47 -20.29
CA ILE A 505 0.49 -14.35 -20.61
C ILE A 505 0.72 -12.94 -21.17
N ILE A 506 1.64 -12.17 -20.55
CA ILE A 506 1.80 -10.74 -20.78
C ILE A 506 3.28 -10.38 -20.88
N PRO A 507 3.75 -9.63 -21.90
CA PRO A 507 5.09 -9.07 -21.90
C PRO A 507 5.37 -8.17 -20.68
N ILE A 508 6.62 -8.07 -20.29
CA ILE A 508 7.07 -7.14 -19.25
C ILE A 508 7.18 -5.72 -19.85
N SER A 509 7.75 -5.62 -21.04
CA SER A 509 7.89 -4.37 -21.81
C SER A 509 6.55 -3.95 -22.42
N HIS A 510 6.18 -2.67 -22.24
CA HIS A 510 4.86 -2.17 -22.65
C HIS A 510 4.71 -2.07 -24.17
N TYR A 511 4.06 -3.06 -24.78
CA TYR A 511 3.64 -3.03 -26.18
C TYR A 511 2.11 -3.11 -26.27
N PRO A 512 1.45 -2.28 -27.11
CA PRO A 512 -0.01 -2.35 -27.27
C PRO A 512 -0.52 -3.67 -27.87
N THR A 513 0.28 -4.28 -28.76
CA THR A 513 -0.05 -5.52 -29.47
C THR A 513 1.22 -6.35 -29.73
N PHE A 514 1.12 -7.67 -29.87
CA PHE A 514 2.26 -8.49 -30.29
C PHE A 514 2.78 -8.12 -31.70
N SER A 515 1.90 -7.62 -32.58
CA SER A 515 2.27 -7.12 -33.92
C SER A 515 2.97 -5.77 -33.94
N SER A 516 2.99 -5.02 -32.82
CA SER A 516 3.70 -3.73 -32.68
C SER A 516 5.06 -3.86 -31.99
N ILE A 517 5.48 -5.07 -31.62
CA ILE A 517 6.80 -5.31 -31.05
C ILE A 517 7.85 -5.13 -32.17
N PRO A 518 8.96 -4.40 -31.94
CA PRO A 518 10.04 -4.25 -32.92
C PRO A 518 10.60 -5.61 -33.37
N PRO A 519 10.93 -5.81 -34.67
CA PRO A 519 11.44 -7.08 -35.18
C PRO A 519 12.66 -7.63 -34.45
N ASP A 520 13.52 -6.75 -33.91
CA ASP A 520 14.74 -7.12 -33.19
C ASP A 520 14.46 -7.63 -31.76
N LEU A 521 13.31 -7.26 -31.18
CA LEU A 521 12.90 -7.59 -29.82
C LEU A 521 11.79 -8.66 -29.76
N ALA A 522 11.08 -8.88 -30.86
CA ALA A 522 10.02 -9.89 -30.95
C ALA A 522 10.48 -11.34 -30.74
N PRO A 523 11.64 -11.82 -31.26
CA PRO A 523 12.04 -13.22 -31.13
C PRO A 523 12.12 -13.76 -29.68
N PRO A 524 12.80 -13.10 -28.71
CA PRO A 524 12.86 -13.62 -27.35
C PRO A 524 11.49 -13.59 -26.66
N ILE A 525 10.70 -12.52 -26.84
CA ILE A 525 9.34 -12.41 -26.29
C ILE A 525 8.44 -13.54 -26.81
N VAL A 526 8.40 -13.77 -28.13
CA VAL A 526 7.55 -14.80 -28.75
C VAL A 526 8.01 -16.20 -28.34
N SER A 527 9.33 -16.45 -28.28
CA SER A 527 9.88 -17.73 -27.82
C SER A 527 9.50 -18.05 -26.37
N GLU A 528 9.51 -17.05 -25.47
CA GLU A 528 9.09 -17.27 -24.08
C GLU A 528 7.56 -17.43 -23.96
N VAL A 529 6.75 -16.71 -24.75
CA VAL A 529 5.30 -16.97 -24.84
C VAL A 529 5.02 -18.41 -25.23
N ASP A 530 5.64 -18.92 -26.30
CA ASP A 530 5.40 -20.29 -26.76
C ASP A 530 5.94 -21.34 -25.77
N THR A 531 7.01 -21.02 -25.03
CA THR A 531 7.49 -21.83 -23.89
C THR A 531 6.42 -21.94 -22.79
N TYR A 532 5.82 -20.82 -22.38
CA TYR A 532 4.69 -20.84 -21.43
C TYR A 532 3.46 -21.56 -22.00
N LYS A 533 3.13 -21.41 -23.29
CA LYS A 533 2.02 -22.16 -23.91
C LYS A 533 2.25 -23.67 -23.84
N ASN A 534 3.48 -24.14 -24.07
CA ASN A 534 3.83 -25.56 -23.99
C ASN A 534 3.80 -26.09 -22.54
N ALA A 535 4.25 -25.30 -21.57
CA ALA A 535 4.12 -25.62 -20.16
C ALA A 535 2.64 -25.74 -19.73
N LEU A 536 1.78 -24.80 -20.17
CA LEU A 536 0.35 -24.81 -19.86
C LEU A 536 -0.42 -25.95 -20.55
N ARG A 537 -0.04 -26.35 -21.78
CA ARG A 537 -0.55 -27.58 -22.40
C ARG A 537 -0.26 -28.81 -21.54
N THR A 538 0.97 -28.93 -21.05
CA THR A 538 1.40 -30.05 -20.20
C THR A 538 0.66 -30.03 -18.86
N LEU A 539 0.50 -28.86 -18.24
CA LEU A 539 -0.25 -28.69 -17.00
C LEU A 539 -1.72 -29.09 -17.15
N TYR A 540 -2.43 -28.60 -18.18
CA TYR A 540 -3.86 -28.85 -18.32
C TYR A 540 -4.13 -30.32 -18.70
N ALA A 541 -3.23 -30.97 -19.45
CA ALA A 541 -3.35 -32.38 -19.79
C ALA A 541 -3.37 -33.30 -18.55
N VAL A 542 -2.59 -32.97 -17.50
CA VAL A 542 -2.64 -33.68 -16.20
C VAL A 542 -4.03 -33.61 -15.54
N HIS A 543 -4.82 -32.59 -15.88
CA HIS A 543 -6.18 -32.35 -15.39
C HIS A 543 -7.27 -32.67 -16.45
N GLY A 544 -6.97 -33.42 -17.51
CA GLY A 544 -7.96 -33.79 -18.54
C GLY A 544 -8.55 -32.60 -19.32
N ALA A 545 -7.76 -31.52 -19.45
CA ALA A 545 -8.15 -30.30 -20.12
C ALA A 545 -7.11 -29.88 -21.18
N VAL A 546 -7.57 -29.13 -22.18
CA VAL A 546 -6.74 -28.54 -23.23
C VAL A 546 -6.84 -27.00 -23.19
N PRO A 547 -5.74 -26.27 -23.40
CA PRO A 547 -5.77 -24.81 -23.43
C PRO A 547 -6.26 -24.28 -24.77
N VAL A 548 -7.20 -23.34 -24.73
CA VAL A 548 -7.50 -22.44 -25.86
C VAL A 548 -6.84 -21.11 -25.58
N PHE A 549 -6.05 -20.61 -26.54
CA PHE A 549 -5.37 -19.32 -26.43
C PHE A 549 -6.05 -18.30 -27.34
N PHE A 550 -6.25 -17.07 -26.89
CA PHE A 550 -6.73 -16.00 -27.77
C PHE A 550 -6.14 -14.63 -27.41
N GLU A 551 -6.05 -13.76 -28.42
CA GLU A 551 -5.53 -12.40 -28.30
C GLU A 551 -6.33 -11.43 -29.18
N VAL A 552 -6.47 -10.18 -28.71
CA VAL A 552 -7.11 -9.08 -29.45
C VAL A 552 -6.07 -8.00 -29.70
N SER A 553 -5.67 -7.82 -30.96
CA SER A 553 -4.74 -6.77 -31.39
C SER A 553 -5.53 -5.53 -31.83
N ARG A 554 -5.41 -4.43 -31.07
CA ARG A 554 -6.02 -3.14 -31.41
C ARG A 554 -5.10 -1.95 -31.12
N LEU A 555 -4.77 -1.21 -32.17
CA LEU A 555 -3.78 -0.13 -32.18
C LEU A 555 -4.37 1.25 -31.83
N THR A 556 -5.70 1.41 -31.73
CA THR A 556 -6.35 2.74 -31.64
C THR A 556 -6.90 3.12 -30.27
N GLY A 557 -6.36 4.21 -29.73
CA GLY A 557 -7.09 5.22 -28.94
C GLY A 557 -7.24 5.01 -27.44
N LYS A 558 -7.31 3.76 -26.96
CA LYS A 558 -7.21 3.41 -25.53
C LYS A 558 -6.48 2.08 -25.39
N GLY A 559 -5.33 1.97 -26.06
CA GLY A 559 -4.57 0.73 -26.19
C GLY A 559 -4.05 0.26 -24.85
N GLY A 560 -4.55 -0.90 -24.39
CA GLY A 560 -3.97 -1.61 -23.26
C GLY A 560 -2.73 -2.40 -23.68
N HIS A 561 -2.16 -3.14 -22.74
CA HIS A 561 -1.01 -4.03 -22.99
C HIS A 561 -1.43 -5.26 -23.81
N ALA A 562 -0.58 -5.67 -24.75
CA ALA A 562 -0.59 -6.98 -25.38
C ALA A 562 -0.69 -8.09 -24.32
N HIS A 563 -1.62 -9.03 -24.50
CA HIS A 563 -1.75 -10.19 -23.64
C HIS A 563 -2.43 -11.33 -24.40
N VAL A 564 -2.01 -12.56 -24.12
CA VAL A 564 -2.68 -13.78 -24.56
C VAL A 564 -3.51 -14.30 -23.39
N GLN A 565 -4.81 -14.51 -23.59
CA GLN A 565 -5.66 -15.20 -22.60
C GLN A 565 -5.59 -16.71 -22.84
N VAL A 566 -5.61 -17.48 -21.76
CA VAL A 566 -5.52 -18.94 -21.76
C VAL A 566 -6.68 -19.51 -20.95
N VAL A 567 -7.59 -20.23 -21.60
CA VAL A 567 -8.76 -20.82 -20.96
C VAL A 567 -8.69 -22.33 -21.07
N PRO A 568 -8.80 -23.08 -19.95
CA PRO A 568 -8.89 -24.53 -19.99
C PRO A 568 -10.28 -24.96 -20.48
N VAL A 569 -10.30 -25.91 -21.39
CA VAL A 569 -11.52 -26.57 -21.90
C VAL A 569 -11.37 -28.07 -21.64
N PRO A 570 -12.41 -28.80 -21.17
CA PRO A 570 -12.31 -30.26 -21.03
C PRO A 570 -11.97 -30.92 -22.35
N GLU A 571 -11.07 -31.91 -22.34
CA GLU A 571 -10.58 -32.58 -23.57
C GLU A 571 -11.71 -33.16 -24.42
N THR A 572 -12.76 -33.69 -23.77
CA THR A 572 -13.99 -34.23 -24.40
C THR A 572 -14.77 -33.23 -25.24
N LYS A 573 -14.48 -31.93 -25.13
CA LYS A 573 -15.19 -30.83 -25.79
C LYS A 573 -14.32 -30.08 -26.80
N GLN A 574 -13.05 -30.47 -26.99
CA GLN A 574 -12.09 -29.74 -27.81
C GLN A 574 -12.53 -29.50 -29.27
N ASP A 575 -13.22 -30.47 -29.87
CA ASP A 575 -13.73 -30.39 -31.25
C ASP A 575 -14.84 -29.33 -31.42
N GLY A 576 -15.55 -29.00 -30.33
CA GLY A 576 -16.61 -27.98 -30.32
C GLY A 576 -16.09 -26.54 -30.37
N VAL A 577 -14.80 -26.30 -30.06
CA VAL A 577 -14.23 -24.94 -29.91
C VAL A 577 -14.34 -24.12 -31.20
N GLU A 578 -13.95 -24.68 -32.35
CA GLU A 578 -14.05 -23.98 -33.64
C GLU A 578 -15.53 -23.68 -33.99
N GLY A 579 -16.42 -24.65 -33.77
CA GLY A 579 -17.85 -24.51 -34.01
C GLY A 579 -18.46 -23.38 -33.17
N ALA A 580 -18.09 -23.30 -31.89
CA ALA A 580 -18.55 -22.25 -30.98
C ALA A 580 -18.08 -20.86 -31.42
N PHE A 581 -16.80 -20.69 -31.80
CA PHE A 581 -16.30 -19.41 -32.31
C PHE A 581 -16.93 -19.01 -33.65
N ARG A 582 -17.22 -19.96 -34.55
CA ARG A 582 -17.93 -19.69 -35.81
C ARG A 582 -19.38 -19.29 -35.58
N ALA A 583 -20.12 -20.05 -34.77
CA ALA A 583 -21.52 -19.77 -34.43
C ALA A 583 -21.66 -18.41 -33.73
N TYR A 584 -20.80 -18.13 -32.74
CA TYR A 584 -20.83 -16.88 -31.99
C TYR A 584 -20.38 -15.67 -32.83
N GLY A 585 -19.46 -15.87 -33.77
CA GLY A 585 -19.02 -14.82 -34.71
C GLY A 585 -20.13 -14.30 -35.62
N GLY A 586 -21.07 -15.16 -36.00
CA GLY A 586 -22.24 -14.80 -36.82
C GLY A 586 -21.88 -13.98 -38.06
N GLN A 587 -22.55 -12.84 -38.24
CA GLN A 587 -22.22 -11.85 -39.29
C GLN A 587 -21.20 -10.78 -38.85
N GLN A 588 -20.79 -10.77 -37.58
CA GLN A 588 -19.90 -9.76 -37.03
C GLN A 588 -18.42 -10.09 -37.31
N VAL A 589 -18.08 -11.37 -37.36
CA VAL A 589 -16.72 -11.88 -37.53
C VAL A 589 -16.59 -12.59 -38.88
N VAL A 590 -15.57 -12.21 -39.64
CA VAL A 590 -15.20 -12.85 -40.91
C VAL A 590 -13.86 -13.54 -40.70
N TRP A 591 -13.87 -14.87 -40.71
CA TRP A 591 -12.66 -15.68 -40.55
C TRP A 591 -11.90 -15.74 -41.88
N GLU A 592 -10.59 -15.44 -41.83
CA GLU A 592 -9.73 -15.47 -43.02
C GLU A 592 -9.40 -16.91 -43.42
N GLU A 593 -9.38 -17.20 -44.73
CA GLU A 593 -9.10 -18.54 -45.27
C GLU A 593 -7.63 -18.98 -45.04
N ASP A 594 -6.70 -18.01 -45.02
CA ASP A 594 -5.30 -18.20 -44.67
C ASP A 594 -4.94 -17.36 -43.43
N PRO A 595 -5.01 -17.95 -42.23
CA PRO A 595 -4.68 -17.28 -40.97
C PRO A 595 -3.20 -16.83 -40.86
N LEU A 596 -2.27 -17.54 -41.50
CA LEU A 596 -0.84 -17.26 -41.40
C LEU A 596 -0.44 -16.06 -42.25
N LYS A 597 -0.98 -16.01 -43.48
CA LYS A 597 -0.86 -14.83 -44.33
C LYS A 597 -1.53 -13.61 -43.70
N ALA A 598 -2.73 -13.75 -43.14
CA ALA A 598 -3.44 -12.67 -42.46
C ALA A 598 -2.64 -12.06 -41.28
N LEU A 599 -1.95 -12.90 -40.49
CA LEU A 599 -1.04 -12.41 -39.43
C LEU A 599 0.23 -11.75 -39.98
N THR A 600 0.76 -12.25 -41.10
CA THR A 600 1.93 -11.66 -41.78
C THR A 600 1.60 -10.29 -42.38
N ASP A 601 0.43 -10.14 -43.01
CA ASP A 601 -0.07 -8.88 -43.55
C ASP A 601 -0.40 -7.85 -42.46
N ALA A 602 -0.73 -8.32 -41.24
CA ALA A 602 -0.95 -7.49 -40.06
C ALA A 602 0.34 -7.07 -39.31
N ALA A 603 1.50 -7.66 -39.65
CA ALA A 603 2.77 -7.41 -38.97
C ALA A 603 3.25 -5.96 -39.09
N GLY A 604 3.97 -5.49 -38.06
CA GLY A 604 4.43 -4.10 -37.96
C GLY A 604 3.31 -3.10 -37.65
N GLY A 605 2.29 -3.54 -36.90
CA GLY A 605 1.21 -2.67 -36.41
C GLY A 605 0.35 -2.02 -37.51
N LYS A 606 0.13 -2.71 -38.64
CA LYS A 606 -0.62 -2.16 -39.78
C LYS A 606 -2.12 -2.42 -39.73
N MET A 607 -2.53 -3.52 -39.11
CA MET A 607 -3.93 -3.96 -39.02
C MET A 607 -4.27 -4.42 -37.60
N ASN A 608 -5.54 -4.21 -37.22
CA ASN A 608 -6.10 -4.78 -36.00
C ASN A 608 -6.61 -6.20 -36.32
N TYR A 609 -6.50 -7.14 -35.38
CA TYR A 609 -6.98 -8.52 -35.57
C TYR A 609 -7.49 -9.15 -34.27
N PHE A 610 -8.32 -10.17 -34.40
CA PHE A 610 -8.61 -11.14 -33.35
C PHE A 610 -8.05 -12.49 -33.77
N ARG A 611 -7.36 -13.19 -32.86
CA ARG A 611 -6.76 -14.51 -33.11
C ARG A 611 -7.13 -15.48 -32.01
N VAL A 612 -7.39 -16.72 -32.41
CA VAL A 612 -7.51 -17.90 -31.55
C VAL A 612 -6.49 -18.95 -32.01
N ASP A 613 -5.70 -19.50 -31.09
CA ASP A 613 -5.00 -20.78 -31.30
C ASP A 613 -5.90 -21.90 -30.74
N LEU A 614 -6.31 -22.83 -31.60
CA LEU A 614 -7.15 -23.98 -31.25
C LEU A 614 -6.33 -25.10 -30.56
N PRO A 615 -6.98 -26.03 -29.83
CA PRO A 615 -6.29 -27.15 -29.16
C PRO A 615 -5.47 -28.03 -30.11
N ASP A 616 -5.96 -28.23 -31.33
CA ASP A 616 -5.32 -29.00 -32.41
C ASP A 616 -4.13 -28.27 -33.09
N GLY A 617 -3.79 -27.06 -32.62
CA GLY A 617 -2.71 -26.24 -33.15
C GLY A 617 -3.08 -25.35 -34.34
N ARG A 618 -4.26 -25.54 -34.95
CA ARG A 618 -4.78 -24.65 -36.00
C ARG A 618 -5.06 -23.25 -35.42
N LYS A 619 -5.20 -22.27 -36.31
CA LYS A 619 -5.42 -20.86 -35.94
C LYS A 619 -6.65 -20.34 -36.63
N MET A 620 -7.42 -19.53 -35.93
CA MET A 620 -8.52 -18.75 -36.50
C MET A 620 -8.17 -17.28 -36.36
N VAL A 621 -8.22 -16.53 -37.46
CA VAL A 621 -7.86 -15.10 -37.48
C VAL A 621 -8.98 -14.32 -38.16
N HIS A 622 -9.33 -13.18 -37.56
CA HIS A 622 -10.27 -12.20 -38.10
C HIS A 622 -9.58 -10.84 -38.17
N ILE A 623 -9.51 -10.24 -39.36
CA ILE A 623 -9.01 -8.87 -39.52
C ILE A 623 -10.11 -7.86 -39.18
N ILE A 624 -9.87 -7.07 -38.11
CA ILE A 624 -10.78 -6.04 -37.63
C ILE A 624 -10.61 -4.79 -38.53
N ARG A 625 -11.36 -4.78 -39.63
CA ARG A 625 -11.28 -3.73 -40.67
C ARG A 625 -11.66 -2.35 -40.10
N PRO A 626 -10.94 -1.26 -40.48
CA PRO A 626 -11.26 0.10 -40.04
C PRO A 626 -12.73 0.46 -40.30
N GLY A 627 -13.36 1.13 -39.34
CA GLY A 627 -14.77 1.57 -39.42
C GLY A 627 -15.82 0.54 -39.03
N LYS A 628 -15.49 -0.76 -38.91
CA LYS A 628 -16.38 -1.75 -38.29
C LYS A 628 -16.20 -1.75 -36.77
N MET A 629 -17.31 -1.91 -36.03
CA MET A 629 -17.26 -2.17 -34.60
C MET A 629 -17.05 -3.66 -34.33
N PHE A 630 -16.12 -3.98 -33.43
CA PHE A 630 -15.82 -5.33 -32.96
C PHE A 630 -15.79 -5.31 -31.43
N ASN A 631 -16.40 -6.31 -30.80
CA ASN A 631 -16.41 -6.39 -29.33
C ASN A 631 -15.07 -6.91 -28.82
N LEU A 632 -14.34 -6.09 -28.05
CA LEU A 632 -13.09 -6.50 -27.41
C LEU A 632 -13.27 -7.62 -26.37
N GLN A 633 -14.50 -7.86 -25.90
CA GLN A 633 -14.84 -8.99 -25.03
C GLN A 633 -15.33 -10.23 -25.79
N PHE A 634 -15.25 -10.28 -27.12
CA PHE A 634 -15.75 -11.41 -27.94
C PHE A 634 -15.25 -12.78 -27.45
N GLY A 635 -13.95 -12.93 -27.18
CA GLY A 635 -13.38 -14.16 -26.62
C GLY A 635 -13.75 -14.46 -25.15
N ARG A 636 -14.48 -13.56 -24.47
CA ARG A 636 -14.89 -13.68 -23.06
C ARG A 636 -16.41 -13.65 -22.86
N GLN A 637 -17.20 -13.56 -23.92
CA GLN A 637 -18.59 -13.16 -23.79
C GLN A 637 -19.52 -14.31 -23.35
N LYS A 638 -20.42 -13.98 -22.42
CA LYS A 638 -21.57 -14.83 -22.07
C LYS A 638 -22.67 -14.62 -23.09
N GLU A 639 -23.20 -15.71 -23.63
CA GLU A 639 -24.46 -15.64 -24.36
C GLU A 639 -25.58 -15.44 -23.35
N GLU A 640 -26.28 -14.33 -23.49
CA GLU A 640 -27.53 -14.06 -22.81
C GLU A 640 -28.63 -14.39 -23.82
N GLU A 641 -29.25 -15.55 -23.66
CA GLU A 641 -30.33 -15.96 -24.56
C GLU A 641 -31.50 -15.00 -24.41
N ARG A 642 -32.07 -14.58 -25.56
CA ARG A 642 -33.33 -13.85 -25.56
C ARG A 642 -34.35 -14.68 -24.78
N ARG A 643 -35.10 -14.01 -23.90
CA ARG A 643 -36.26 -14.53 -23.16
C ARG A 643 -36.97 -15.66 -23.92
N ASP A 644 -37.14 -16.79 -23.24
CA ASP A 644 -38.02 -17.94 -23.52
C ASP A 644 -37.34 -19.30 -23.79
N ALA A 645 -36.04 -19.46 -23.54
CA ALA A 645 -35.38 -20.76 -23.41
C ALA A 645 -34.56 -20.89 -22.11
N LEU A 646 -34.43 -22.12 -21.60
CA LEU A 646 -34.00 -22.43 -20.23
C LEU A 646 -32.63 -23.13 -20.18
N ALA A 647 -31.51 -22.43 -20.43
CA ALA A 647 -30.17 -22.88 -20.03
C ALA A 647 -29.07 -21.78 -20.07
N PHE A 648 -28.09 -21.89 -19.17
CA PHE A 648 -26.82 -21.15 -19.17
C PHE A 648 -25.77 -21.83 -20.10
N LYS A 649 -24.61 -21.28 -20.51
CA LYS A 649 -23.83 -20.02 -20.28
C LYS A 649 -22.73 -19.94 -21.40
N ASN A 650 -22.00 -18.82 -21.53
CA ASN A 650 -20.61 -18.65 -22.08
C ASN A 650 -20.18 -19.38 -23.37
N VAL A 651 -19.41 -18.72 -24.27
CA VAL A 651 -18.77 -19.42 -25.43
C VAL A 651 -17.97 -20.66 -24.99
N PHE A 652 -17.23 -20.56 -23.89
CA PHE A 652 -16.46 -21.65 -23.28
C PHE A 652 -17.24 -22.59 -22.34
N LEU A 653 -18.54 -22.37 -22.13
CA LEU A 653 -19.43 -23.28 -21.39
C LEU A 653 -20.46 -23.97 -22.33
N ARG A 654 -20.69 -23.43 -23.53
CA ARG A 654 -21.35 -24.10 -24.66
C ARG A 654 -20.47 -25.17 -25.30
N VAL A 655 -19.15 -24.95 -25.32
CA VAL A 655 -18.13 -25.98 -25.57
C VAL A 655 -18.19 -26.97 -24.45
#